data_AF-A0A378XJI5-F1
#
_entry.id   AF-A0A378XJI5-F1
#
_cell.length_a   1.000
_cell.length_b   1.000
_cell.length_c   1.000
_cell.angle_alpha   90.00
_cell.angle_beta   90.00
_cell.angle_gamma   90.00
#
_symmetry.space_group_name_H-M   'P 1'
#
loop_
_entity.id
_entity.type
_entity.pdbx_description
1 polymer ?
#
loop_
_entity_poly.entity_id
_entity_poly.type
_entity_poly.pdbx_seq_one_letter_code
_entity_poly.pdbx_strand_id
1 'polypeptide(L)'
;MKLLALRFKNLNSLEGEWLIDFTHPEYEQNGIFAISGPTGAGKTTLLDAICLALFGCTPRLETISQSQNEIISKQHAECFAELEFQTASGTYNAHWSQRKAHNRPDGKLQPVKRELFDMISGKLLSSRINEVSQLITQISGLDFQRFTRTVLLAQGRFADFLNAKEEERSPILEQITGTEIYSDISIKVHQIKNEEEKKLTELAIGVNSISLLKTDEVDALQNSLANLEQQLSHVNEQQKHAAAGIKWWEESLQNQRSQQNLNDQLAQCLQAEQDFSPQAHTLALANKTLPLIKTHTEINGLRDSLKHNQQSLTKLSPQLDDIAHARELREKQLIEIRHQKSSTAQFLEEQRVTFNKVRELDSLIAQEKKLLDEEQARLALIATRLNNSTTELENHHTHYEQITTLIKQLCQRILEQGYSLGDLNLSSLAQCSTAEAIEKLFILLKDNTEITKLNHLIDGLKDDLRNLEAIRDETQRYYDKNAKLGKHRASIKQFYDEINQRIAQRTRLEQEHKLHEAKVAQHEAEYKLAVTIKSLEEHRHDLADGSPCPLCGALEHPLIKGELSVPKISERDLEESKKTERAVLMMLNDNARQIAHLDAGAKAVEQQLSEDAADLAKLLSNIEVKHELLINTFGSSLAIQNTADLKNALNQQQISPAAFKTQIQRLQEQIKRHEKELTVRNNALHWSNNTSTTFERVKVNIAYLSEQIKAYEADTKALQESKSNKQHALNVSRDTRQALFGDKDPNKAEEQLRLELKRIEAQLDEKSTEQQEADAIFIRLKQQIKSLQEAIETLKERLHLLEPQFNKQLEKQQFDNEESFLAACMNEEQRLHLDQQQRLLAERKSTLKEQLQQVEANLQFLAEQQPEQHKALNIYRLEHESLEAQKAKLNAVKGRDQERLSMHLDAVSRVAEQNKLIEAQEKETNRWRMLHELIGSADGKKYRNFAQNLTFELVLHYANLQLNQMSDRYSLCIDNRLDSKLELTVEDHYQGDEIRSIKNLSGGESFIVSLALALGLSQMVSGSMQLQSLFLDEGFGTLDEDSLDIALSSLSNLQQSGKTIGIISHVAALKERISTQIQVIPMSGGRSRLEGPGVKPA
;
A
#
# COMPACT_ATOMS: atom_id res chain seq x y z
N MET A 1 47.64 30.48 14.98
CA MET A 1 47.29 31.51 15.96
C MET A 1 48.53 31.87 16.78
N LYS A 2 48.88 33.16 16.82
CA LYS A 2 49.95 33.78 17.64
C LYS A 2 49.31 34.86 18.53
N LEU A 3 49.61 34.89 19.82
CA LEU A 3 49.17 35.98 20.71
C LEU A 3 50.14 37.17 20.61
N LEU A 4 49.60 38.39 20.48
CA LEU A 4 50.40 39.61 20.29
C LEU A 4 50.42 40.46 21.57
N ALA A 5 49.25 40.80 22.10
CA ALA A 5 49.14 41.61 23.31
C ALA A 5 47.89 41.23 24.10
N LEU A 6 48.00 41.28 25.43
CA LEU A 6 46.89 41.07 26.36
C LEU A 6 46.71 42.32 27.22
N ARG A 7 45.54 42.94 27.14
CA ARG A 7 45.14 44.07 27.99
C ARG A 7 43.97 43.66 28.86
N PHE A 8 44.01 43.92 30.15
CA PHE A 8 42.90 43.61 31.05
C PHE A 8 42.85 44.54 32.25
N LYS A 9 41.69 44.58 32.91
CA LYS A 9 41.45 45.47 34.04
C LYS A 9 40.63 44.79 35.13
N ASN A 10 41.07 44.91 36.38
CA ASN A 10 40.34 44.49 37.59
C ASN A 10 39.83 43.04 37.54
N LEU A 11 40.71 42.09 37.26
CA LEU A 11 40.39 40.66 37.24
C LEU A 11 41.01 39.97 38.47
N ASN A 12 40.20 39.24 39.24
CA ASN A 12 40.59 38.51 40.46
C ASN A 12 41.47 39.36 41.42
N SER A 13 42.72 38.93 41.65
CA SER A 13 43.67 39.62 42.52
C SER A 13 44.46 40.74 41.81
N LEU A 14 44.34 40.89 40.49
CA LEU A 14 45.05 41.89 39.69
C LEU A 14 44.16 43.12 39.49
N GLU A 15 44.24 44.05 40.44
CA GLU A 15 43.58 45.35 40.37
C GLU A 15 44.36 46.33 39.49
N GLY A 16 43.66 47.26 38.84
CA GLY A 16 44.24 48.20 37.89
C GLY A 16 44.20 47.69 36.45
N GLU A 17 44.70 48.52 35.53
CA GLU A 17 44.80 48.20 34.11
C GLU A 17 46.22 47.72 33.78
N TRP A 18 46.30 46.57 33.12
CA TRP A 18 47.53 45.88 32.79
C TRP A 18 47.60 45.61 31.30
N LEU A 19 48.76 45.88 30.71
CA LEU A 19 49.09 45.52 29.33
C LEU A 19 50.33 44.62 29.34
N ILE A 20 50.22 43.47 28.67
CA ILE A 20 51.33 42.56 28.43
C ILE A 20 51.53 42.46 26.93
N ASP A 21 52.68 42.93 26.45
CA ASP A 21 53.09 42.84 25.06
C ASP A 21 53.95 41.58 24.84
N PHE A 22 53.38 40.55 24.21
CA PHE A 22 54.06 39.30 23.89
C PHE A 22 55.01 39.42 22.68
N THR A 23 55.02 40.56 21.99
CA THR A 23 55.97 40.86 20.90
C THR A 23 57.26 41.53 21.39
N HIS A 24 57.40 41.72 22.71
CA HIS A 24 58.62 42.27 23.29
C HIS A 24 59.84 41.41 22.92
N PRO A 25 61.02 42.01 22.59
CA PRO A 25 62.19 41.28 22.10
C PRO A 25 62.65 40.14 23.01
N GLU A 26 62.47 40.26 24.32
CA GLU A 26 62.81 39.20 25.28
C GLU A 26 61.97 37.93 25.11
N TYR A 27 60.71 38.04 24.67
CA TYR A 27 59.86 36.88 24.39
C TYR A 27 60.20 36.23 23.05
N GLU A 28 60.59 37.02 22.04
CA GLU A 28 60.94 36.48 20.71
C GLU A 28 62.35 35.86 20.68
N GLN A 29 63.31 36.41 21.44
CA GLN A 29 64.69 35.90 21.49
C GLN A 29 64.80 34.61 22.32
N ASN A 30 64.14 34.56 23.48
CA ASN A 30 64.22 33.40 24.36
C ASN A 30 63.14 32.35 24.06
N GLY A 31 62.00 32.76 23.47
CA GLY A 31 60.88 31.91 23.03
C GLY A 31 60.16 31.11 24.13
N ILE A 32 60.78 30.92 25.29
CA ILE A 32 60.19 30.39 26.53
C ILE A 32 60.20 31.50 27.57
N PHE A 33 59.08 31.71 28.23
CA PHE A 33 58.99 32.62 29.38
C PHE A 33 58.20 32.00 30.52
N ALA A 34 58.50 32.43 31.75
CA ALA A 34 57.82 31.94 32.94
C ALA A 34 56.91 33.01 33.56
N ILE A 35 55.71 32.61 33.97
CA ILE A 35 54.81 33.40 34.84
C ILE A 35 55.01 32.89 36.26
N SER A 36 55.75 33.63 37.08
CA SER A 36 56.25 33.16 38.37
C SER A 36 55.66 33.95 39.55
N GLY A 37 55.39 33.27 40.66
CA GLY A 37 54.77 33.87 41.84
C GLY A 37 54.32 32.82 42.86
N PRO A 38 54.15 33.17 44.14
CA PRO A 38 53.71 32.21 45.16
C PRO A 38 52.31 31.64 44.86
N THR A 39 51.97 30.51 45.46
CA THR A 39 50.64 29.90 45.34
C THR A 39 49.57 30.89 45.78
N GLY A 40 48.49 31.03 45.00
CA GLY A 40 47.42 32.00 45.27
C GLY A 40 47.72 33.46 44.88
N ALA A 41 48.88 33.78 44.30
CA ALA A 41 49.21 35.15 43.86
C ALA A 41 48.39 35.65 42.66
N GLY A 42 47.64 34.77 41.98
CA GLY A 42 46.82 35.13 40.81
C GLY A 42 47.43 34.82 39.44
N LYS A 43 48.46 33.96 39.35
CA LYS A 43 49.12 33.56 38.09
C LYS A 43 48.14 33.13 37.00
N THR A 44 47.19 32.24 37.34
CA THR A 44 46.15 31.73 36.44
C THR A 44 45.12 32.80 36.02
N THR A 45 45.16 34.01 36.59
CA THR A 45 44.27 35.11 36.18
C THR A 45 44.64 35.64 34.78
N LEU A 46 45.91 35.51 34.39
CA LEU A 46 46.36 35.86 33.05
C LEU A 46 45.76 34.93 31.98
N LEU A 47 45.73 33.63 32.27
CA LEU A 47 45.08 32.63 31.42
C LEU A 47 43.57 32.83 31.35
N ASP A 48 42.94 33.14 32.49
CA ASP A 48 41.52 33.50 32.52
C ASP A 48 41.25 34.71 31.63
N ALA A 49 42.09 35.74 31.65
CA ALA A 49 41.92 36.93 30.81
C ALA A 49 41.98 36.60 29.30
N ILE A 50 42.91 35.74 28.88
CA ILE A 50 43.02 35.27 27.49
C ILE A 50 41.74 34.51 27.08
N CYS A 51 41.30 33.54 27.88
CA CYS A 51 40.10 32.76 27.63
C CYS A 51 38.83 33.64 27.63
N LEU A 52 38.77 34.62 28.53
CA LEU A 52 37.65 35.53 28.69
C LEU A 52 37.51 36.45 27.48
N ALA A 53 38.61 36.99 26.96
CA ALA A 53 38.63 37.78 25.74
C ALA A 53 38.13 36.96 24.52
N LEU A 54 38.67 35.74 24.33
CA LEU A 54 38.39 34.91 23.16
C LEU A 54 37.03 34.20 23.19
N PHE A 55 36.61 33.67 24.34
CA PHE A 55 35.46 32.77 24.44
C PHE A 55 34.38 33.26 25.40
N GLY A 56 34.68 34.27 26.23
CA GLY A 56 33.74 34.81 27.20
C GLY A 56 33.48 33.91 28.41
N CYS A 57 34.31 32.88 28.59
CA CYS A 57 34.29 31.94 29.70
C CYS A 57 35.72 31.69 30.20
N THR A 58 35.86 31.10 31.39
CA THR A 58 37.17 30.75 31.95
C THR A 58 37.23 29.26 32.29
N PRO A 59 38.42 28.64 32.34
CA PRO A 59 38.55 27.24 32.74
C PRO A 59 38.05 26.95 34.17
N ARG A 60 38.05 27.96 35.05
CA ARG A 60 37.69 27.84 36.47
C ARG A 60 36.22 28.16 36.77
N LEU A 61 35.58 28.98 35.93
CA LEU A 61 34.17 29.36 36.06
C LEU A 61 33.47 29.08 34.73
N GLU A 62 32.68 28.02 34.69
CA GLU A 62 32.01 27.52 33.48
C GLU A 62 30.97 28.50 32.93
N THR A 63 30.35 29.32 33.79
CA THR A 63 29.35 30.30 33.39
C THR A 63 29.61 31.68 33.98
N ILE A 64 29.69 32.68 33.11
CA ILE A 64 29.78 34.11 33.47
C ILE A 64 28.57 34.78 32.83
N SER A 65 27.69 35.32 33.65
CA SER A 65 26.39 35.81 33.20
C SER A 65 26.01 37.12 33.89
N GLN A 66 24.82 37.63 33.57
CA GLN A 66 24.24 38.78 34.26
C GLN A 66 23.87 38.46 35.72
N SER A 67 23.76 37.19 36.12
CA SER A 67 23.44 36.79 37.49
C SER A 67 24.66 36.41 38.32
N GLN A 68 25.75 35.95 37.68
CA GLN A 68 26.94 35.47 38.37
C GLN A 68 28.21 35.89 37.63
N ASN A 69 29.06 36.65 38.31
CA ASN A 69 30.43 36.95 37.89
C ASN A 69 31.29 37.15 39.15
N GLU A 70 32.12 36.17 39.45
CA GLU A 70 33.05 36.17 40.59
C GLU A 70 34.46 36.62 40.19
N ILE A 71 34.68 37.01 38.92
CA ILE A 71 35.99 37.38 38.37
C ILE A 71 36.30 38.87 38.60
N ILE A 72 35.29 39.73 38.72
CA ILE A 72 35.51 41.16 39.01
C ILE A 72 36.22 41.30 40.36
N SER A 73 37.37 41.98 40.40
CA SER A 73 38.09 42.26 41.65
C SER A 73 37.17 42.88 42.71
N LYS A 74 37.39 42.53 43.98
CA LYS A 74 36.58 43.05 45.09
C LYS A 74 36.65 44.59 45.12
N GLN A 75 35.55 45.22 45.54
CA GLN A 75 35.41 46.70 45.59
C GLN A 75 35.47 47.43 44.23
N HIS A 76 35.43 46.71 43.10
CA HIS A 76 35.38 47.31 41.77
C HIS A 76 34.02 47.09 41.08
N ALA A 77 33.68 48.03 40.19
CA ALA A 77 32.41 48.06 39.47
C ALA A 77 32.54 47.67 37.98
N GLU A 78 33.76 47.51 37.47
CA GLU A 78 34.00 47.12 36.08
C GLU A 78 35.24 46.26 35.96
N CYS A 79 35.22 45.34 34.99
CA CYS A 79 36.38 44.62 34.51
C CYS A 79 36.29 44.41 33.00
N PHE A 80 37.44 44.22 32.36
CA PHE A 80 37.52 43.85 30.96
C PHE A 80 38.75 43.00 30.68
N ALA A 81 38.71 42.25 29.58
CA ALA A 81 39.83 41.52 29.01
C ALA A 81 39.81 41.70 27.49
N GLU A 82 40.98 41.94 26.92
CA GLU A 82 41.17 42.24 25.51
C GLU A 82 42.44 41.57 25.03
N LEU A 83 42.33 40.89 23.90
CA LEU A 83 43.43 40.10 23.34
C LEU A 83 43.62 40.43 21.86
N GLU A 84 44.83 40.84 21.52
CA GLU A 84 45.30 40.94 20.14
C GLU A 84 45.97 39.64 19.72
N PHE A 85 45.54 39.07 18.61
CA PHE A 85 46.06 37.82 18.09
C PHE A 85 46.10 37.80 16.57
N GLN A 86 47.01 36.99 16.03
CA GLN A 86 47.23 36.80 14.60
C GLN A 86 46.91 35.37 14.18
N THR A 87 46.20 35.21 13.06
CA THR A 87 45.95 33.92 12.39
C THR A 87 46.36 34.00 10.93
N ALA A 88 46.24 32.91 10.19
CA ALA A 88 46.51 32.90 8.74
C ALA A 88 45.60 33.86 7.96
N SER A 89 44.42 34.20 8.51
CA SER A 89 43.45 35.09 7.87
C SER A 89 43.63 36.57 8.20
N GLY A 90 44.50 36.95 9.16
CA GLY A 90 44.72 38.35 9.53
C GLY A 90 45.05 38.57 11.02
N THR A 91 45.02 39.83 11.45
CA THR A 91 45.23 40.25 12.84
C THR A 91 43.94 40.79 13.43
N TYR A 92 43.57 40.32 14.61
CA TYR A 92 42.27 40.58 15.23
C TYR A 92 42.42 41.00 16.70
N ASN A 93 41.45 41.75 17.19
CA ASN A 93 41.33 42.15 18.59
C ASN A 93 39.97 41.69 19.14
N ALA A 94 40.00 40.81 20.13
CA ALA A 94 38.81 40.32 20.82
C ALA A 94 38.68 41.01 22.17
N HIS A 95 37.55 41.69 22.40
CA HIS A 95 37.27 42.44 23.61
C HIS A 95 36.07 41.86 24.36
N TRP A 96 36.22 41.67 25.66
CA TRP A 96 35.18 41.26 26.59
C TRP A 96 35.13 42.25 27.76
N SER A 97 33.94 42.69 28.16
CA SER A 97 33.77 43.55 29.34
C SER A 97 32.47 43.33 30.08
N GLN A 98 32.49 43.61 31.39
CA GLN A 98 31.29 43.62 32.21
C GLN A 98 31.35 44.72 33.26
N ARG A 99 30.19 45.33 33.54
CA ARG A 99 30.04 46.44 34.50
C ARG A 99 28.91 46.18 35.48
N LYS A 100 28.97 46.81 36.64
CA LYS A 100 27.89 46.87 37.63
C LYS A 100 27.11 48.17 37.46
N ALA A 101 25.83 48.15 37.82
CA ALA A 101 24.93 49.29 37.68
C ALA A 101 25.47 50.54 38.39
N HIS A 102 25.31 51.71 37.75
CA HIS A 102 25.75 53.01 38.27
C HIS A 102 27.24 53.12 38.60
N ASN A 103 28.08 52.22 38.07
CA ASN A 103 29.50 52.13 38.37
C ASN A 103 29.82 52.02 39.87
N ARG A 104 28.93 51.35 40.63
CA ARG A 104 29.10 51.10 42.07
C ARG A 104 29.55 49.65 42.33
N PRO A 105 30.48 49.41 43.26
CA PRO A 105 30.96 48.06 43.58
C PRO A 105 29.86 47.09 44.03
N ASP A 106 28.80 47.59 44.66
CA ASP A 106 27.62 46.82 45.13
C ASP A 106 26.45 46.83 44.13
N GLY A 107 26.64 47.38 42.92
CA GLY A 107 25.60 47.45 41.89
C GLY A 107 25.30 46.08 41.26
N LYS A 108 24.07 45.89 40.76
CA LYS A 108 23.69 44.69 39.98
C LYS A 108 24.54 44.57 38.72
N LEU A 109 24.96 43.35 38.39
CA LEU A 109 25.69 43.04 37.15
C LEU A 109 24.86 43.41 35.91
N GLN A 110 25.51 44.07 34.96
CA GLN A 110 24.96 44.36 33.63
C GLN A 110 25.24 43.19 32.67
N PRO A 111 24.53 43.11 31.53
CA PRO A 111 24.86 42.18 30.47
C PRO A 111 26.32 42.33 30.04
N VAL A 112 26.96 41.19 29.80
CA VAL A 112 28.31 41.12 29.23
C VAL A 112 28.33 41.74 27.84
N LYS A 113 29.39 42.48 27.52
CA LYS A 113 29.66 42.99 26.18
C LYS A 113 30.83 42.24 25.56
N ARG A 114 30.69 41.89 24.28
CA ARG A 114 31.73 41.24 23.48
C ARG A 114 31.82 41.90 22.13
N GLU A 115 33.04 42.20 21.69
CA GLU A 115 33.32 42.87 20.44
C GLU A 115 34.54 42.22 19.79
N LEU A 116 34.52 42.08 18.46
CA LEU A 116 35.64 41.56 17.68
C LEU A 116 35.97 42.53 16.55
N PHE A 117 37.23 42.94 16.47
CA PHE A 117 37.72 43.89 15.48
C PHE A 117 38.77 43.23 14.58
N ASP A 118 38.78 43.62 13.31
CA ASP A 118 39.92 43.42 12.40
C ASP A 118 40.88 44.60 12.56
N MET A 119 42.13 44.32 12.93
CA MET A 119 43.13 45.33 13.25
C MET A 119 43.73 46.00 12.01
N ILE A 120 43.62 45.38 10.83
CA ILE A 120 44.13 45.97 9.59
C ILE A 120 43.11 46.97 9.03
N SER A 121 41.82 46.60 9.02
CA SER A 121 40.76 47.47 8.51
C SER A 121 40.17 48.42 9.56
N GLY A 122 40.44 48.19 10.84
CA GLY A 122 39.82 48.93 11.97
C GLY A 122 38.32 48.69 12.10
N LYS A 123 37.77 47.69 11.41
CA LYS A 123 36.33 47.43 11.33
C LYS A 123 35.86 46.50 12.44
N LEU A 124 34.76 46.86 13.10
CA LEU A 124 34.01 45.97 13.99
C LEU A 124 33.37 44.85 13.16
N LEU A 125 33.75 43.60 13.42
CA LEU A 125 33.22 42.42 12.73
C LEU A 125 31.86 41.99 13.31
N SER A 126 31.74 41.93 14.65
CA SER A 126 30.47 41.72 15.34
C SER A 126 30.56 42.20 16.79
N SER A 127 29.40 42.55 17.37
CA SER A 127 29.22 42.85 18.79
C SER A 127 28.15 41.96 19.46
N ARG A 128 27.66 40.93 18.76
CA ARG A 128 26.68 39.98 19.28
C ARG A 128 27.41 38.77 19.86
N ILE A 129 27.11 38.41 21.12
CA ILE A 129 27.83 37.38 21.88
C ILE A 129 28.00 36.06 21.10
N ASN A 130 26.93 35.52 20.51
CA ASN A 130 26.98 34.24 19.78
C ASN A 130 27.72 34.33 18.44
N GLU A 131 27.54 35.42 17.70
CA GLU A 131 28.24 35.64 16.43
C GLU A 131 29.74 35.85 16.67
N VAL A 132 30.12 36.59 17.72
CA VAL A 132 31.52 36.76 18.12
C VAL A 132 32.15 35.41 18.45
N SER A 133 31.46 34.53 19.20
CA SER A 133 31.95 33.17 19.45
C SER A 133 32.14 32.36 18.15
N GLN A 134 31.18 32.40 17.23
CA GLN A 134 31.26 31.68 15.95
C GLN A 134 32.39 32.20 15.06
N LEU A 135 32.52 33.53 14.95
CA LEU A 135 33.58 34.17 14.18
C LEU A 135 34.95 33.85 14.76
N ILE A 136 35.10 33.86 16.09
CA ILE A 136 36.35 33.47 16.73
C ILE A 136 36.67 32.01 16.41
N THR A 137 35.73 31.07 16.50
CA THR A 137 35.96 29.67 16.10
C THR A 137 36.32 29.53 14.62
N GLN A 138 35.72 30.31 13.73
CA GLN A 138 36.03 30.28 12.29
C GLN A 138 37.42 30.88 11.98
N ILE A 139 37.77 31.99 12.63
CA ILE A 139 39.04 32.73 12.41
C ILE A 139 40.21 32.00 13.08
N SER A 140 40.00 31.49 14.29
CA SER A 140 41.02 30.82 15.11
C SER A 140 41.08 29.31 14.85
N GLY A 141 40.09 28.73 14.16
CA GLY A 141 39.93 27.29 13.93
C GLY A 141 39.72 26.46 15.21
N LEU A 142 39.56 27.14 16.35
CA LEU A 142 39.51 26.54 17.68
C LEU A 142 38.30 27.06 18.45
N ASP A 143 37.45 26.16 18.91
CA ASP A 143 36.45 26.46 19.93
C ASP A 143 37.11 26.48 21.33
N PHE A 144 36.35 26.83 22.38
CA PHE A 144 36.86 26.88 23.75
C PHE A 144 37.45 25.55 24.24
N GLN A 145 36.83 24.42 23.89
CA GLN A 145 37.31 23.10 24.31
C GLN A 145 38.59 22.72 23.57
N ARG A 146 38.67 22.97 22.26
CA ARG A 146 39.88 22.78 21.46
C ARG A 146 40.99 23.69 21.95
N PHE A 147 40.72 24.96 22.23
CA PHE A 147 41.72 25.92 22.74
C PHE A 147 42.30 25.50 24.10
N THR A 148 41.45 25.10 25.05
CA THR A 148 41.87 24.60 26.38
C THR A 148 42.47 23.19 26.38
N ARG A 149 42.56 22.55 25.23
CA ARG A 149 43.22 21.24 25.06
C ARG A 149 44.45 21.30 24.16
N THR A 150 44.57 22.30 23.29
CA THR A 150 45.65 22.40 22.28
C THR A 150 46.57 23.60 22.45
N VAL A 151 46.07 24.71 23.01
CA VAL A 151 46.82 25.98 23.19
C VAL A 151 47.10 26.27 24.67
N LEU A 152 46.19 25.88 25.55
CA LEU A 152 46.27 26.14 26.98
C LEU A 152 46.10 24.83 27.74
N LEU A 153 47.20 24.27 28.24
CA LEU A 153 47.16 23.07 29.07
C LEU A 153 46.85 23.48 30.52
N ALA A 154 45.55 23.56 30.83
CA ALA A 154 45.06 23.85 32.18
C ALA A 154 45.23 22.65 33.12
N GLN A 155 45.42 22.94 34.42
CA GLN A 155 45.60 21.96 35.50
C GLN A 155 44.66 20.73 35.40
N GLY A 156 45.23 19.52 35.37
CA GLY A 156 44.52 18.23 35.50
C GLY A 156 43.79 17.70 34.24
N ARG A 157 43.42 18.55 33.27
CA ARG A 157 42.49 18.16 32.18
C ARG A 157 43.06 17.19 31.14
N PHE A 158 44.38 17.07 31.03
CA PHE A 158 45.01 16.14 30.08
C PHE A 158 45.19 14.73 30.67
N ALA A 159 45.39 14.63 31.99
CA ALA A 159 45.34 13.37 32.71
C ALA A 159 43.93 12.74 32.62
N ASP A 160 42.88 13.57 32.62
CA ASP A 160 41.50 13.13 32.39
C ASP A 160 41.31 12.52 30.99
N PHE A 161 41.95 13.09 29.95
CA PHE A 161 41.90 12.55 28.59
C PHE A 161 42.60 11.17 28.47
N LEU A 162 43.75 10.99 29.13
CA LEU A 162 44.44 9.70 29.18
C LEU A 162 43.58 8.64 29.90
N ASN A 163 42.93 9.02 31.00
CA ASN A 163 42.16 8.13 31.85
C ASN A 163 40.70 7.91 31.41
N ALA A 164 40.20 8.69 30.46
CA ALA A 164 38.83 8.61 29.92
C ALA A 164 38.51 7.22 29.35
N LYS A 165 37.24 6.81 29.40
CA LYS A 165 36.79 5.60 28.68
C LYS A 165 36.68 5.87 27.18
N GLU A 166 36.64 4.81 26.36
CA GLU A 166 36.49 4.94 24.89
C GLU A 166 35.29 5.82 24.49
N GLU A 167 34.16 5.70 25.18
CA GLU A 167 32.95 6.49 24.91
C GLU A 167 33.11 7.99 25.22
N GLU A 168 34.00 8.34 26.16
CA GLU A 168 34.32 9.74 26.52
C GLU A 168 35.47 10.28 25.66
N ARG A 169 36.40 9.40 25.25
CA ARG A 169 37.56 9.74 24.41
C ARG A 169 37.17 9.94 22.94
N SER A 170 36.26 9.14 22.41
CA SER A 170 35.83 9.19 21.01
C SER A 170 35.28 10.57 20.60
N PRO A 171 34.36 11.22 21.35
CA PRO A 171 33.91 12.58 21.03
C PRO A 171 35.04 13.62 21.08
N ILE A 172 36.00 13.45 21.98
CA ILE A 172 37.15 14.35 22.11
C ILE A 172 38.08 14.22 20.89
N LEU A 173 38.38 12.99 20.48
CA LEU A 173 39.13 12.72 19.26
C LEU A 173 38.37 13.20 18.02
N GLU A 174 37.04 13.11 18.02
CA GLU A 174 36.18 13.61 16.95
C GLU A 174 36.39 15.10 16.69
N GLN A 175 36.29 15.88 17.76
CA GLN A 175 36.47 17.33 17.72
C GLN A 175 37.90 17.72 17.36
N ILE A 176 38.91 16.97 17.82
CA ILE A 176 40.32 17.29 17.55
C ILE A 176 40.71 16.95 16.11
N THR A 177 40.22 15.84 15.57
CA THR A 177 40.59 15.31 14.24
C THR A 177 39.65 15.78 13.13
N GLY A 178 38.49 16.35 13.47
CA GLY A 178 37.47 16.77 12.50
C GLY A 178 36.74 15.58 11.86
N THR A 179 36.60 14.45 12.58
CA THR A 179 35.97 13.23 12.04
C THR A 179 34.43 13.23 12.14
N GLU A 180 33.82 14.36 12.48
CA GLU A 180 32.37 14.58 12.58
C GLU A 180 31.62 14.20 11.28
N ILE A 181 32.24 14.49 10.12
CA ILE A 181 31.69 14.17 8.79
C ILE A 181 31.42 12.67 8.60
N TYR A 182 32.20 11.80 9.25
CA TYR A 182 32.07 10.35 9.12
C TYR A 182 30.87 9.84 9.91
N SER A 183 30.55 10.47 11.05
CA SER A 183 29.31 10.20 11.78
C SER A 183 28.09 10.61 10.95
N ASP A 184 28.11 11.78 10.33
CA ASP A 184 27.01 12.25 9.48
C ASP A 184 26.76 11.31 8.30
N ILE A 185 27.82 10.88 7.61
CA ILE A 185 27.71 9.92 6.50
C ILE A 185 27.13 8.59 6.99
N SER A 186 27.61 8.07 8.12
CA SER A 186 27.11 6.82 8.70
C SER A 186 25.62 6.88 9.05
N ILE A 187 25.18 7.98 9.68
CA ILE A 187 23.77 8.21 10.02
C ILE A 187 22.95 8.32 8.73
N LYS A 188 23.44 9.05 7.73
CA LYS A 188 22.73 9.26 6.47
C LYS A 188 22.53 7.95 5.70
N VAL A 189 23.55 7.10 5.65
CA VAL A 189 23.45 5.76 5.04
C VAL A 189 22.39 4.91 5.76
N HIS A 190 22.35 4.93 7.10
CA HIS A 190 21.32 4.22 7.85
C HIS A 190 19.90 4.75 7.59
N GLN A 191 19.73 6.07 7.50
CA GLN A 191 18.45 6.70 7.15
C GLN A 191 17.98 6.27 5.75
N ILE A 192 18.84 6.41 4.74
CA ILE A 192 18.49 6.07 3.35
C ILE A 192 18.15 4.58 3.24
N LYS A 193 18.93 3.70 3.87
CA LYS A 193 18.62 2.26 3.93
C LYS A 193 17.21 2.01 4.47
N ASN A 194 16.82 2.67 5.57
CA ASN A 194 15.48 2.49 6.14
C ASN A 194 14.37 3.08 5.24
N GLU A 195 14.63 4.20 4.57
CA GLU A 195 13.71 4.80 3.59
C GLU A 195 13.48 3.85 2.39
N GLU A 196 14.54 3.26 1.84
CA GLU A 196 14.43 2.31 0.72
C GLU A 196 13.79 0.97 1.14
N GLU A 197 14.00 0.50 2.39
CA GLU A 197 13.28 -0.66 2.94
C GLU A 197 11.78 -0.37 3.12
N LYS A 198 11.43 0.86 3.53
CA LYS A 198 10.05 1.30 3.65
C LYS A 198 9.34 1.36 2.29
N LYS A 199 9.98 1.93 1.26
CA LYS A 199 9.45 1.94 -0.11
C LYS A 199 9.22 0.52 -0.63
N LEU A 200 10.16 -0.39 -0.38
CA LEU A 200 10.02 -1.80 -0.77
C LEU A 200 8.83 -2.48 -0.07
N THR A 201 8.63 -2.23 1.22
CA THR A 201 7.48 -2.77 1.96
C THR A 201 6.15 -2.18 1.49
N GLU A 202 6.09 -0.87 1.21
CA GLU A 202 4.89 -0.23 0.64
C GLU A 202 4.51 -0.83 -0.71
N LEU A 203 5.48 -1.06 -1.60
CA LEU A 203 5.25 -1.73 -2.89
C LEU A 203 4.77 -3.18 -2.71
N ALA A 204 5.37 -3.93 -1.78
CA ALA A 204 4.99 -5.31 -1.50
C ALA A 204 3.56 -5.43 -0.90
N ILE A 205 3.16 -4.48 -0.05
CA ILE A 205 1.78 -4.39 0.47
C ILE A 205 0.79 -4.13 -0.68
N GLY A 206 1.18 -3.28 -1.65
CA GLY A 206 0.39 -3.01 -2.85
C GLY A 206 0.03 -4.28 -3.63
N VAL A 207 0.99 -5.17 -3.85
CA VAL A 207 0.75 -6.44 -4.56
C VAL A 207 -0.14 -7.38 -3.77
N ASN A 208 0.07 -7.50 -2.45
CA ASN A 208 -0.76 -8.37 -1.59
C ASN A 208 -2.23 -7.92 -1.48
N SER A 209 -2.53 -6.66 -1.82
CA SER A 209 -3.90 -6.15 -1.84
C SER A 209 -4.69 -6.53 -3.10
N ILE A 210 -4.01 -6.97 -4.17
CA ILE A 210 -4.64 -7.34 -5.44
C ILE A 210 -5.03 -8.81 -5.38
N SER A 211 -6.33 -9.08 -5.26
CA SER A 211 -6.87 -10.44 -5.27
C SER A 211 -6.92 -11.00 -6.70
N LEU A 212 -6.13 -12.03 -6.96
CA LEU A 212 -6.16 -12.80 -8.21
C LEU A 212 -7.05 -14.04 -8.05
N LEU A 213 -7.87 -14.32 -9.06
CA LEU A 213 -8.58 -15.60 -9.20
C LEU A 213 -7.56 -16.73 -9.33
N LYS A 214 -7.92 -17.90 -8.80
CA LYS A 214 -7.10 -19.11 -8.93
C LYS A 214 -7.13 -19.62 -10.37
N THR A 215 -6.10 -20.32 -10.79
CA THR A 215 -6.02 -20.96 -12.12
C THR A 215 -7.24 -21.82 -12.42
N ASP A 216 -7.70 -22.61 -11.46
CA ASP A 216 -8.88 -23.47 -11.62
C ASP A 216 -10.17 -22.67 -11.86
N GLU A 217 -10.29 -21.48 -11.27
CA GLU A 217 -11.45 -20.59 -11.44
C GLU A 217 -11.43 -19.90 -12.81
N VAL A 218 -10.24 -19.53 -13.29
CA VAL A 218 -10.04 -18.96 -14.63
C VAL A 218 -10.36 -20.00 -15.70
N ASP A 219 -9.86 -21.23 -15.54
CA ASP A 219 -10.15 -22.34 -16.46
C ASP A 219 -11.65 -22.68 -16.44
N ALA A 220 -12.30 -22.66 -15.27
CA ALA A 220 -13.74 -22.85 -15.16
C ALA A 220 -14.54 -21.74 -15.88
N LEU A 221 -14.13 -20.47 -15.75
CA LEU A 221 -14.75 -19.34 -16.45
C LEU A 221 -14.56 -19.43 -17.97
N GLN A 222 -13.36 -19.78 -18.44
CA GLN A 222 -13.10 -19.95 -19.87
C GLN A 222 -13.91 -21.11 -20.47
N ASN A 223 -14.01 -22.23 -19.76
CA ASN A 223 -14.85 -23.36 -20.16
C ASN A 223 -16.34 -23.01 -20.14
N SER A 224 -16.79 -22.24 -19.14
CA SER A 224 -18.16 -21.70 -19.07
C SER A 224 -18.47 -20.84 -20.30
N LEU A 225 -17.58 -19.92 -20.66
CA LEU A 225 -17.73 -19.04 -21.81
C LEU A 225 -17.78 -19.80 -23.14
N ALA A 226 -16.92 -20.80 -23.32
CA ALA A 226 -16.92 -21.65 -24.52
C ALA A 226 -18.25 -22.43 -24.65
N ASN A 227 -18.76 -22.97 -23.54
CA ASN A 227 -20.05 -23.68 -23.51
C ASN A 227 -21.23 -22.72 -23.79
N LEU A 228 -21.23 -21.53 -23.19
CA LEU A 228 -22.24 -20.50 -23.43
C LEU A 228 -22.25 -20.04 -24.89
N GLU A 229 -21.10 -19.94 -25.54
CA GLU A 229 -21.00 -19.62 -26.97
C GLU A 229 -21.62 -20.69 -27.86
N GLN A 230 -21.38 -21.97 -27.57
CA GLN A 230 -22.02 -23.08 -28.29
C GLN A 230 -23.55 -23.08 -28.10
N GLN A 231 -24.02 -22.82 -26.87
CA GLN A 231 -25.46 -22.73 -26.59
C GLN A 231 -26.10 -21.54 -27.32
N LEU A 232 -25.44 -20.38 -27.33
CA LEU A 232 -25.92 -19.21 -28.07
C LEU A 232 -25.96 -19.44 -29.59
N SER A 233 -24.98 -20.13 -30.17
CA SER A 233 -25.03 -20.47 -31.59
C SER A 233 -26.21 -21.39 -31.91
N HIS A 234 -26.48 -22.37 -31.07
CA HIS A 234 -27.61 -23.28 -31.25
C HIS A 234 -28.97 -22.57 -31.14
N VAL A 235 -29.13 -21.72 -30.11
CA VAL A 235 -30.36 -20.93 -29.92
C VAL A 235 -30.58 -19.94 -31.07
N ASN A 236 -29.51 -19.31 -31.59
CA ASN A 236 -29.61 -18.42 -32.75
C ASN A 236 -30.09 -19.14 -34.03
N GLU A 237 -29.61 -20.36 -34.26
CA GLU A 237 -30.02 -21.17 -35.39
C GLU A 237 -31.51 -21.55 -35.29
N GLN A 238 -31.95 -21.99 -34.11
CA GLN A 238 -33.36 -22.28 -33.82
C GLN A 238 -34.25 -21.03 -33.96
N GLN A 239 -33.79 -19.88 -33.48
CA GLN A 239 -34.51 -18.61 -33.62
C GLN A 239 -34.68 -18.23 -35.09
N LYS A 240 -33.63 -18.41 -35.91
CA LYS A 240 -33.67 -18.16 -37.36
C LYS A 240 -34.68 -19.07 -38.06
N HIS A 241 -34.75 -20.35 -37.67
CA HIS A 241 -35.75 -21.29 -38.18
C HIS A 241 -37.18 -20.88 -37.79
N ALA A 242 -37.42 -20.50 -36.54
CA ALA A 242 -38.74 -20.05 -36.09
C ALA A 242 -39.18 -18.77 -36.81
N ALA A 243 -38.28 -17.79 -36.98
CA ALA A 243 -38.54 -16.55 -37.71
C ALA A 243 -38.89 -16.79 -39.19
N ALA A 244 -38.18 -17.72 -39.86
CA ALA A 244 -38.49 -18.11 -41.23
C ALA A 244 -39.90 -18.75 -41.34
N GLY A 245 -40.28 -19.58 -40.36
CA GLY A 245 -41.62 -20.16 -40.28
C GLY A 245 -42.73 -19.13 -40.07
N ILE A 246 -42.52 -18.12 -39.22
CA ILE A 246 -43.46 -17.00 -39.03
C ILE A 246 -43.66 -16.25 -40.35
N LYS A 247 -42.55 -15.87 -41.01
CA LYS A 247 -42.58 -15.13 -42.27
C LYS A 247 -43.36 -15.87 -43.36
N TRP A 248 -43.11 -17.16 -43.53
CA TRP A 248 -43.82 -18.00 -44.50
C TRP A 248 -45.34 -18.02 -44.25
N TRP A 249 -45.77 -18.17 -42.99
CA TRP A 249 -47.19 -18.18 -42.62
C TRP A 249 -47.88 -16.83 -42.88
N GLU A 250 -47.21 -15.72 -42.59
CA GLU A 250 -47.73 -14.37 -42.84
C GLU A 250 -47.89 -14.08 -44.33
N GLU A 251 -46.89 -14.43 -45.14
CA GLU A 251 -46.92 -14.31 -46.60
C GLU A 251 -48.00 -15.20 -47.23
N SER A 252 -48.17 -16.43 -46.73
CA SER A 252 -49.22 -17.36 -47.21
C SER A 252 -50.62 -16.84 -46.90
N LEU A 253 -50.87 -16.36 -45.67
CA LEU A 253 -52.18 -15.82 -45.26
C LEU A 253 -52.55 -14.55 -46.05
N GLN A 254 -51.58 -13.68 -46.32
CA GLN A 254 -51.79 -12.47 -47.11
C GLN A 254 -52.14 -12.79 -48.57
N ASN A 255 -51.44 -13.74 -49.19
CA ASN A 255 -51.72 -14.15 -50.56
C ASN A 255 -53.08 -14.88 -50.67
N GLN A 256 -53.47 -15.69 -49.69
CA GLN A 256 -54.81 -16.33 -49.65
C GLN A 256 -55.95 -15.31 -49.58
N ARG A 257 -55.82 -14.28 -48.74
CA ARG A 257 -56.81 -13.18 -48.68
C ARG A 257 -56.89 -12.41 -50.00
N SER A 258 -55.74 -12.19 -50.64
CA SER A 258 -55.67 -11.51 -51.93
C SER A 258 -56.34 -12.33 -53.04
N GLN A 259 -56.14 -13.65 -53.05
CA GLN A 259 -56.80 -14.57 -53.98
C GLN A 259 -58.33 -14.55 -53.81
N GLN A 260 -58.83 -14.58 -52.56
CA GLN A 260 -60.27 -14.50 -52.29
C GLN A 260 -60.88 -13.21 -52.83
N ASN A 261 -60.26 -12.06 -52.57
CA ASN A 261 -60.73 -10.76 -53.06
C ASN A 261 -60.74 -10.70 -54.60
N LEU A 262 -59.68 -11.18 -55.26
CA LEU A 262 -59.61 -11.21 -56.72
C LEU A 262 -60.67 -12.16 -57.34
N ASN A 263 -60.94 -13.30 -56.69
CA ASN A 263 -62.01 -14.22 -57.11
C ASN A 263 -63.40 -13.56 -57.00
N ASP A 264 -63.68 -12.83 -55.92
CA ASP A 264 -64.95 -12.11 -55.75
C ASP A 264 -65.13 -11.03 -56.83
N GLN A 265 -64.06 -10.30 -57.17
CA GLN A 265 -64.08 -9.29 -58.24
C GLN A 265 -64.25 -9.92 -59.64
N LEU A 266 -63.64 -11.07 -59.89
CA LEU A 266 -63.79 -11.80 -61.15
C LEU A 266 -65.22 -12.34 -61.32
N ALA A 267 -65.82 -12.86 -60.24
CA ALA A 267 -67.21 -13.32 -60.23
C ALA A 267 -68.19 -12.18 -60.58
N GLN A 268 -67.99 -10.99 -60.01
CA GLN A 268 -68.78 -9.80 -60.35
C GLN A 268 -68.63 -9.40 -61.84
N CYS A 269 -67.41 -9.50 -62.39
CA CYS A 269 -67.14 -9.18 -63.80
C CYS A 269 -67.79 -10.19 -64.76
N LEU A 270 -67.78 -11.48 -64.42
CA LEU A 270 -68.43 -12.54 -65.21
C LEU A 270 -69.96 -12.40 -65.21
N GLN A 271 -70.55 -11.99 -64.09
CA GLN A 271 -71.98 -11.71 -64.01
C GLN A 271 -72.37 -10.56 -64.96
N ALA A 272 -71.59 -9.47 -64.96
CA ALA A 272 -71.82 -8.34 -65.86
C ALA A 272 -71.68 -8.69 -67.36
N GLU A 273 -70.84 -9.67 -67.72
CA GLU A 273 -70.71 -10.18 -69.08
C GLU A 273 -71.90 -11.06 -69.49
N GLN A 274 -72.43 -11.88 -68.58
CA GLN A 274 -73.64 -12.67 -68.82
C GLN A 274 -74.87 -11.76 -69.06
N ASP A 275 -75.01 -10.71 -68.26
CA ASP A 275 -76.10 -9.73 -68.40
C ASP A 275 -76.04 -8.99 -69.76
N PHE A 276 -74.85 -8.90 -70.40
CA PHE A 276 -74.63 -8.24 -71.70
C PHE A 276 -74.84 -9.17 -72.94
N SER A 277 -74.89 -10.49 -72.74
CA SER A 277 -75.01 -11.51 -73.82
C SER A 277 -76.15 -11.29 -74.85
N PRO A 278 -77.40 -10.95 -74.48
CA PRO A 278 -78.47 -10.77 -75.46
C PRO A 278 -78.24 -9.59 -76.41
N GLN A 279 -77.56 -8.54 -75.95
CA GLN A 279 -77.27 -7.34 -76.75
C GLN A 279 -76.15 -7.59 -77.79
N ALA A 280 -75.22 -8.50 -77.50
CA ALA A 280 -74.16 -8.91 -78.43
C ALA A 280 -74.69 -9.69 -79.65
N HIS A 281 -75.76 -10.48 -79.51
CA HIS A 281 -76.36 -11.22 -80.62
C HIS A 281 -77.12 -10.29 -81.59
N THR A 282 -77.76 -9.25 -81.06
CA THR A 282 -78.49 -8.25 -81.87
C THR A 282 -77.51 -7.43 -82.73
N LEU A 283 -76.31 -7.13 -82.21
CA LEU A 283 -75.22 -6.43 -82.90
C LEU A 283 -74.73 -7.20 -84.15
N ALA A 284 -74.72 -8.54 -84.12
CA ALA A 284 -74.23 -9.37 -85.22
C ALA A 284 -75.18 -9.45 -86.44
N LEU A 285 -76.50 -9.43 -86.20
CA LEU A 285 -77.53 -9.46 -87.26
C LEU A 285 -77.62 -8.12 -88.01
N ALA A 286 -77.48 -7.00 -87.27
CA ALA A 286 -77.49 -5.64 -87.82
C ALA A 286 -76.41 -5.38 -88.88
N ASN A 287 -75.26 -6.04 -88.79
CA ASN A 287 -74.14 -5.81 -89.71
C ASN A 287 -74.33 -6.47 -91.10
N LYS A 288 -75.38 -7.28 -91.33
CA LYS A 288 -75.63 -7.97 -92.63
C LYS A 288 -76.55 -7.22 -93.60
N THR A 289 -77.25 -6.16 -93.17
CA THR A 289 -78.25 -5.43 -93.98
C THR A 289 -77.69 -4.26 -94.82
N LEU A 290 -76.44 -3.88 -94.61
CA LEU A 290 -75.80 -2.67 -95.16
C LEU A 290 -75.81 -2.48 -96.71
N PRO A 291 -75.77 -3.51 -97.58
CA PRO A 291 -75.73 -3.30 -99.05
C PRO A 291 -77.07 -2.97 -99.73
N LEU A 292 -78.22 -3.21 -99.08
CA LEU A 292 -79.57 -3.11 -99.67
C LEU A 292 -80.35 -1.84 -99.26
N ILE A 293 -79.85 -1.11 -98.27
CA ILE A 293 -80.55 0.02 -97.65
C ILE A 293 -80.77 1.17 -98.64
N LYS A 294 -79.82 1.48 -99.53
CA LYS A 294 -79.89 2.66 -100.42
C LYS A 294 -81.06 2.64 -101.41
N THR A 295 -81.35 1.51 -102.05
CA THR A 295 -82.40 1.43 -103.08
C THR A 295 -83.81 1.25 -102.50
N HIS A 296 -83.94 0.66 -101.30
CA HIS A 296 -85.19 0.60 -100.55
C HIS A 296 -85.58 1.98 -100.00
N THR A 297 -84.61 2.77 -99.50
CA THR A 297 -84.88 4.10 -98.95
C THR A 297 -85.39 5.12 -99.98
N GLU A 298 -85.02 5.00 -101.26
CA GLU A 298 -85.51 5.93 -102.30
C GLU A 298 -86.97 5.68 -102.71
N ILE A 299 -87.42 4.42 -102.73
CA ILE A 299 -88.78 4.06 -103.16
C ILE A 299 -89.77 4.15 -101.99
N ASN A 300 -89.39 3.77 -100.77
CA ASN A 300 -90.19 4.07 -99.59
C ASN A 300 -90.14 5.55 -99.21
N GLY A 301 -89.03 6.26 -99.44
CA GLY A 301 -88.98 7.71 -99.24
C GLY A 301 -90.02 8.47 -100.07
N LEU A 302 -90.30 8.01 -101.29
CA LEU A 302 -91.34 8.60 -102.14
C LEU A 302 -92.76 8.13 -101.74
N ARG A 303 -92.98 6.83 -101.47
CA ARG A 303 -94.27 6.23 -101.02
C ARG A 303 -94.74 6.77 -99.68
N ASP A 304 -93.81 6.86 -98.73
CA ASP A 304 -94.06 7.42 -97.42
C ASP A 304 -94.23 8.92 -97.49
N SER A 305 -93.47 9.69 -98.28
CA SER A 305 -93.68 11.15 -98.33
C SER A 305 -95.08 11.53 -98.83
N LEU A 306 -95.66 10.78 -99.77
CA LEU A 306 -97.02 11.05 -100.29
C LEU A 306 -98.11 10.65 -99.29
N LYS A 307 -98.00 9.47 -98.67
CA LYS A 307 -98.93 8.97 -97.64
C LYS A 307 -98.77 9.70 -96.31
N HIS A 308 -97.54 9.99 -95.90
CA HIS A 308 -97.16 10.78 -94.72
C HIS A 308 -97.64 12.21 -94.88
N ASN A 309 -97.47 12.89 -96.02
CA ASN A 309 -97.95 14.27 -96.10
C ASN A 309 -99.49 14.34 -96.05
N GLN A 310 -100.20 13.37 -96.66
CA GLN A 310 -101.68 13.27 -96.57
C GLN A 310 -102.21 12.85 -95.19
N GLN A 311 -101.50 11.97 -94.47
CA GLN A 311 -101.86 11.54 -93.11
C GLN A 311 -101.39 12.54 -92.03
N SER A 312 -100.27 13.22 -92.24
CA SER A 312 -99.76 14.29 -91.35
C SER A 312 -100.69 15.49 -91.41
N LEU A 313 -101.27 15.83 -92.56
CA LEU A 313 -102.29 16.89 -92.62
C LEU A 313 -103.55 16.57 -91.78
N THR A 314 -103.95 15.30 -91.72
CA THR A 314 -105.14 14.83 -90.98
C THR A 314 -104.84 14.49 -89.52
N LYS A 315 -103.58 14.22 -89.14
CA LYS A 315 -103.12 13.99 -87.75
C LYS A 315 -102.64 15.24 -87.02
N LEU A 316 -102.05 16.21 -87.72
CA LEU A 316 -101.47 17.42 -87.09
C LEU A 316 -102.55 18.41 -86.63
N SER A 317 -103.77 18.35 -87.19
CA SER A 317 -104.89 19.21 -86.80
C SER A 317 -105.38 18.95 -85.37
N PRO A 318 -105.61 17.70 -84.92
CA PRO A 318 -105.95 17.40 -83.51
C PRO A 318 -104.77 17.57 -82.53
N GLN A 319 -103.53 17.28 -82.97
CA GLN A 319 -102.33 17.35 -82.11
C GLN A 319 -101.97 18.77 -81.66
N LEU A 320 -102.39 19.79 -82.41
CA LEU A 320 -102.19 21.18 -82.02
C LEU A 320 -102.99 21.52 -80.74
N ASP A 321 -104.18 20.93 -80.57
CA ASP A 321 -105.06 21.15 -79.43
C ASP A 321 -104.60 20.37 -78.18
N ASP A 322 -104.11 19.13 -78.35
CA ASP A 322 -103.57 18.32 -77.24
C ASP A 322 -102.31 18.95 -76.61
N ILE A 323 -101.44 19.52 -77.43
CA ILE A 323 -100.20 20.18 -76.95
C ILE A 323 -100.53 21.53 -76.27
N ALA A 324 -101.61 22.20 -76.68
CA ALA A 324 -102.09 23.40 -75.98
C ALA A 324 -102.51 23.07 -74.53
N HIS A 325 -103.17 21.93 -74.30
CA HIS A 325 -103.59 21.51 -72.97
C HIS A 325 -102.42 20.98 -72.11
N ALA A 326 -101.48 20.25 -72.71
CA ALA A 326 -100.29 19.75 -72.02
C ALA A 326 -99.37 20.87 -71.48
N ARG A 327 -99.27 22.01 -72.19
CA ARG A 327 -98.52 23.19 -71.74
C ARG A 327 -99.06 23.77 -70.43
N GLU A 328 -100.38 23.79 -70.25
CA GLU A 328 -101.02 24.36 -69.06
C GLU A 328 -100.83 23.48 -67.82
N LEU A 329 -100.79 22.15 -67.99
CA LEU A 329 -100.57 21.20 -66.89
C LEU A 329 -99.12 21.23 -66.39
N ARG A 330 -98.14 21.31 -67.30
CA ARG A 330 -96.71 21.34 -66.98
C ARG A 330 -96.30 22.64 -66.28
N GLU A 331 -96.93 23.76 -66.61
CA GLU A 331 -96.71 25.04 -65.91
C GLU A 331 -97.07 24.97 -64.42
N LYS A 332 -98.14 24.24 -64.07
CA LYS A 332 -98.55 24.03 -62.67
C LYS A 332 -97.54 23.18 -61.89
N GLN A 333 -96.96 22.15 -62.51
CA GLN A 333 -95.94 21.27 -61.87
C GLN A 333 -94.63 22.02 -61.58
N LEU A 334 -94.24 22.96 -62.45
CA LEU A 334 -93.04 23.80 -62.27
C LEU A 334 -93.11 24.69 -61.02
N ILE A 335 -94.30 25.16 -60.66
CA ILE A 335 -94.52 26.02 -59.49
C ILE A 335 -94.35 25.22 -58.19
N GLU A 336 -94.80 23.96 -58.18
CA GLU A 336 -94.74 23.09 -56.99
C GLU A 336 -93.29 22.70 -56.62
N ILE A 337 -92.47 22.36 -57.61
CA ILE A 337 -91.05 22.00 -57.39
C ILE A 337 -90.23 23.23 -56.93
N ARG A 338 -90.56 24.44 -57.42
CA ARG A 338 -89.94 25.70 -56.94
C ARG A 338 -90.16 25.92 -55.44
N HIS A 339 -91.36 25.62 -54.94
CA HIS A 339 -91.66 25.73 -53.53
C HIS A 339 -90.86 24.71 -52.69
N GLN A 340 -90.75 23.47 -53.14
CA GLN A 340 -89.95 22.42 -52.48
C GLN A 340 -88.46 22.79 -52.37
N LYS A 341 -87.88 23.38 -53.42
CA LYS A 341 -86.49 23.88 -53.38
C LYS A 341 -86.29 24.93 -52.27
N SER A 342 -87.23 25.87 -52.16
CA SER A 342 -87.16 26.95 -51.16
C SER A 342 -87.23 26.41 -49.73
N SER A 343 -88.12 25.46 -49.44
CA SER A 343 -88.26 24.89 -48.09
C SER A 343 -87.04 24.09 -47.66
N THR A 344 -86.45 23.29 -48.54
CA THR A 344 -85.28 22.45 -48.21
C THR A 344 -84.01 23.30 -48.04
N ALA A 345 -83.88 24.41 -48.78
CA ALA A 345 -82.77 25.36 -48.63
C ALA A 345 -82.83 26.08 -47.27
N GLN A 346 -84.02 26.48 -46.82
CA GLN A 346 -84.22 27.12 -45.53
C GLN A 346 -83.91 26.17 -44.36
N PHE A 347 -84.34 24.90 -44.46
CA PHE A 347 -84.05 23.87 -43.45
C PHE A 347 -82.55 23.57 -43.31
N LEU A 348 -81.79 23.57 -44.41
CA LEU A 348 -80.33 23.37 -44.37
C LEU A 348 -79.63 24.50 -43.59
N GLU A 349 -80.07 25.75 -43.77
CA GLU A 349 -79.43 26.90 -43.12
C GLU A 349 -79.71 26.93 -41.61
N GLU A 350 -80.90 26.50 -41.18
CA GLU A 350 -81.25 26.34 -39.76
C GLU A 350 -80.40 25.25 -39.07
N GLN A 351 -80.11 24.13 -39.75
CA GLN A 351 -79.32 23.02 -39.17
C GLN A 351 -77.81 23.30 -39.08
N ARG A 352 -77.27 24.23 -39.88
CA ARG A 352 -75.83 24.58 -39.87
C ARG A 352 -75.34 25.11 -38.52
N VAL A 353 -76.18 25.83 -37.78
CA VAL A 353 -75.86 26.33 -36.44
C VAL A 353 -75.60 25.17 -35.48
N THR A 354 -76.44 24.13 -35.55
CA THR A 354 -76.29 22.91 -34.76
C THR A 354 -75.04 22.13 -35.15
N PHE A 355 -74.75 21.96 -36.45
CA PHE A 355 -73.55 21.26 -36.92
C PHE A 355 -72.25 21.92 -36.46
N ASN A 356 -72.16 23.25 -36.47
CA ASN A 356 -70.97 23.96 -36.00
C ASN A 356 -70.75 23.79 -34.50
N LYS A 357 -71.82 23.84 -33.70
CA LYS A 357 -71.74 23.63 -32.25
C LYS A 357 -71.31 22.20 -31.88
N VAL A 358 -71.71 21.22 -32.68
CA VAL A 358 -71.25 19.82 -32.54
C VAL A 358 -69.76 19.69 -32.88
N ARG A 359 -69.26 20.36 -33.94
CA ARG A 359 -67.83 20.36 -34.30
C ARG A 359 -66.95 20.96 -33.20
N GLU A 360 -67.40 22.04 -32.56
CA GLU A 360 -66.69 22.63 -31.41
C GLU A 360 -66.60 21.65 -30.23
N LEU A 361 -67.70 20.96 -29.92
CA LEU A 361 -67.74 19.93 -28.87
C LEU A 361 -66.88 18.71 -29.21
N ASP A 362 -66.88 18.23 -30.46
CA ASP A 362 -66.03 17.13 -30.90
C ASP A 362 -64.53 17.47 -30.75
N SER A 363 -64.14 18.73 -31.03
CA SER A 363 -62.79 19.23 -30.80
C SER A 363 -62.44 19.31 -29.31
N LEU A 364 -63.36 19.80 -28.47
CA LEU A 364 -63.17 19.86 -27.02
C LEU A 364 -63.04 18.46 -26.40
N ILE A 365 -63.89 17.51 -26.81
CA ILE A 365 -63.82 16.11 -26.37
C ILE A 365 -62.47 15.49 -26.76
N ALA A 366 -61.97 15.75 -27.97
CA ALA A 366 -60.66 15.27 -28.39
C ALA A 366 -59.52 15.84 -27.55
N GLN A 367 -59.59 17.13 -27.20
CA GLN A 367 -58.61 17.81 -26.35
C GLN A 367 -58.65 17.31 -24.90
N GLU A 368 -59.83 17.21 -24.30
CA GLU A 368 -60.03 16.71 -22.93
C GLU A 368 -59.61 15.24 -22.81
N LYS A 369 -59.90 14.41 -23.82
CA LYS A 369 -59.43 13.03 -23.89
C LYS A 369 -57.91 12.94 -23.92
N LYS A 370 -57.24 13.76 -24.74
CA LYS A 370 -55.77 13.82 -24.79
C LYS A 370 -55.17 14.21 -23.43
N LEU A 371 -55.72 15.23 -22.79
CA LEU A 371 -55.26 15.69 -21.47
C LEU A 371 -55.49 14.66 -20.36
N LEU A 372 -56.55 13.85 -20.48
CA LEU A 372 -56.82 12.73 -19.59
C LEU A 372 -55.83 11.58 -19.81
N ASP A 373 -55.55 11.21 -21.07
CA ASP A 373 -54.58 10.18 -21.43
C ASP A 373 -53.16 10.54 -20.92
N GLU A 374 -52.77 11.82 -21.02
CA GLU A 374 -51.50 12.35 -20.50
C GLU A 374 -51.40 12.22 -18.96
N GLU A 375 -52.47 12.49 -18.20
CA GLU A 375 -52.47 12.30 -16.74
C GLU A 375 -52.47 10.82 -16.35
N GLN A 376 -53.18 9.97 -17.12
CA GLN A 376 -53.16 8.53 -16.90
C GLN A 376 -51.75 7.94 -17.11
N ALA A 377 -51.04 8.41 -18.13
CA ALA A 377 -49.65 8.04 -18.37
C ALA A 377 -48.71 8.49 -17.23
N ARG A 378 -48.89 9.73 -16.72
CA ARG A 378 -48.13 10.23 -15.57
C ARG A 378 -48.39 9.44 -14.29
N LEU A 379 -49.66 9.11 -14.02
CA LEU A 379 -50.04 8.24 -12.90
C LEU A 379 -49.41 6.85 -13.01
N ALA A 380 -49.43 6.25 -14.20
CA ALA A 380 -48.78 4.95 -14.41
C ALA A 380 -47.27 5.03 -14.15
N LEU A 381 -46.60 6.10 -14.60
CA LEU A 381 -45.17 6.31 -14.39
C LEU A 381 -44.82 6.45 -12.89
N ILE A 382 -45.57 7.28 -12.15
CA ILE A 382 -45.33 7.47 -10.71
C ILE A 382 -45.69 6.21 -9.92
N ALA A 383 -46.76 5.51 -10.28
CA ALA A 383 -47.09 4.22 -9.66
C ALA A 383 -45.97 3.19 -9.85
N THR A 384 -45.35 3.15 -11.03
CA THR A 384 -44.18 2.29 -11.28
C THR A 384 -42.98 2.69 -10.43
N ARG A 385 -42.70 4.00 -10.32
CA ARG A 385 -41.59 4.51 -9.47
C ARG A 385 -41.83 4.24 -7.99
N LEU A 386 -43.06 4.46 -7.51
CA LEU A 386 -43.48 4.17 -6.16
C LEU A 386 -43.26 2.68 -5.85
N ASN A 387 -43.75 1.79 -6.71
CA ASN A 387 -43.58 0.35 -6.55
C ASN A 387 -42.10 -0.06 -6.49
N ASN A 388 -41.26 0.47 -7.39
CA ASN A 388 -39.83 0.19 -7.39
C ASN A 388 -39.16 0.68 -6.10
N SER A 389 -39.42 1.92 -5.68
CA SER A 389 -38.86 2.47 -4.43
C SER A 389 -39.36 1.73 -3.19
N THR A 390 -40.62 1.26 -3.16
CA THR A 390 -41.13 0.43 -2.06
C THR A 390 -40.43 -0.93 -2.02
N THR A 391 -40.20 -1.59 -3.16
CA THR A 391 -39.46 -2.85 -3.21
C THR A 391 -38.00 -2.65 -2.80
N GLU A 392 -37.35 -1.56 -3.22
CA GLU A 392 -35.99 -1.21 -2.77
C GLU A 392 -35.93 -0.94 -1.26
N LEU A 393 -36.94 -0.26 -0.70
CA LEU A 393 -37.05 -0.01 0.74
C LEU A 393 -37.16 -1.34 1.50
N GLU A 394 -38.03 -2.25 1.07
CA GLU A 394 -38.19 -3.59 1.66
C GLU A 394 -36.88 -4.39 1.62
N ASN A 395 -36.18 -4.37 0.48
CA ASN A 395 -34.86 -5.02 0.36
C ASN A 395 -33.83 -4.43 1.33
N HIS A 396 -33.78 -3.12 1.47
CA HIS A 396 -32.89 -2.50 2.45
C HIS A 396 -33.30 -2.81 3.90
N HIS A 397 -34.60 -2.91 4.19
CA HIS A 397 -35.11 -3.27 5.51
C HIS A 397 -34.75 -4.72 5.87
N THR A 398 -34.93 -5.67 4.95
CA THR A 398 -34.51 -7.06 5.16
C THR A 398 -33.00 -7.16 5.36
N HIS A 399 -32.19 -6.39 4.62
CA HIS A 399 -30.74 -6.37 4.82
C HIS A 399 -30.35 -5.77 6.18
N TYR A 400 -31.04 -4.72 6.62
CA TYR A 400 -30.88 -4.16 7.97
C TYR A 400 -31.23 -5.22 9.04
N GLU A 401 -32.36 -5.93 8.91
CA GLU A 401 -32.74 -7.01 9.82
C GLU A 401 -31.71 -8.14 9.86
N GLN A 402 -31.11 -8.51 8.72
CA GLN A 402 -30.04 -9.52 8.66
C GLN A 402 -28.80 -9.06 9.44
N ILE A 403 -28.33 -7.83 9.22
CA ILE A 403 -27.16 -7.29 9.93
C ILE A 403 -27.44 -7.22 11.42
N THR A 404 -28.60 -6.69 11.83
CA THR A 404 -28.97 -6.59 13.25
C THR A 404 -29.12 -7.95 13.93
N THR A 405 -29.62 -8.95 13.21
CA THR A 405 -29.64 -10.34 13.69
C THR A 405 -28.23 -10.90 13.87
N LEU A 406 -27.32 -10.63 12.92
CA LEU A 406 -25.94 -11.07 13.02
C LEU A 406 -25.20 -10.41 14.20
N ILE A 407 -25.44 -9.12 14.46
CA ILE A 407 -24.92 -8.40 15.63
C ILE A 407 -25.33 -9.13 16.90
N LYS A 408 -26.62 -9.46 17.03
CA LYS A 408 -27.13 -10.21 18.20
C LYS A 408 -26.48 -11.57 18.33
N GLN A 409 -26.35 -12.33 17.23
CA GLN A 409 -25.71 -13.64 17.23
C GLN A 409 -24.23 -13.59 17.64
N LEU A 410 -23.49 -12.58 17.17
CA LEU A 410 -22.07 -12.40 17.52
C LEU A 410 -21.91 -12.07 19.00
N CYS A 411 -22.70 -11.11 19.51
CA CYS A 411 -22.71 -10.79 20.94
C CYS A 411 -23.15 -12.00 21.79
N GLN A 412 -24.16 -12.75 21.35
CA GLN A 412 -24.61 -13.97 22.02
C GLN A 412 -23.50 -15.02 22.10
N ARG A 413 -22.80 -15.27 20.99
CA ARG A 413 -21.71 -16.25 20.93
C ARG A 413 -20.54 -15.88 21.84
N ILE A 414 -20.20 -14.60 21.96
CA ILE A 414 -19.16 -14.12 22.87
C ILE A 414 -19.58 -14.36 24.32
N LEU A 415 -20.83 -14.06 24.67
CA LEU A 415 -21.36 -14.26 26.02
C LEU A 415 -21.53 -15.74 26.40
N GLU A 416 -21.97 -16.60 25.46
CA GLU A 416 -22.10 -18.06 25.67
C GLU A 416 -20.75 -18.73 25.93
N GLN A 417 -19.67 -18.18 25.36
CA GLN A 417 -18.30 -18.65 25.61
C GLN A 417 -17.73 -18.13 26.95
N GLY A 418 -18.51 -17.36 27.72
CA GLY A 418 -18.13 -16.84 29.03
C GLY A 418 -17.25 -15.59 28.99
N TYR A 419 -17.11 -14.96 27.83
CA TYR A 419 -16.32 -13.75 27.66
C TYR A 419 -17.15 -12.49 27.94
N SER A 420 -16.59 -11.54 28.69
CA SER A 420 -17.28 -10.31 29.06
C SER A 420 -17.40 -9.34 27.87
N LEU A 421 -18.57 -8.71 27.73
CA LEU A 421 -18.86 -7.68 26.72
C LEU A 421 -19.26 -6.39 27.45
N GLY A 422 -18.33 -5.84 28.23
CA GLY A 422 -18.63 -4.78 29.20
C GLY A 422 -19.54 -5.29 30.33
N ASP A 423 -20.53 -4.48 30.73
CA ASP A 423 -21.55 -4.84 31.72
C ASP A 423 -22.70 -5.70 31.16
N LEU A 424 -22.57 -6.13 29.90
CA LEU A 424 -23.67 -6.75 29.17
C LEU A 424 -23.76 -8.25 29.49
N ASN A 425 -24.96 -8.70 29.86
CA ASN A 425 -25.27 -10.09 30.19
C ASN A 425 -26.19 -10.72 29.14
N LEU A 426 -26.23 -12.06 29.09
CA LEU A 426 -27.10 -12.84 28.20
C LEU A 426 -28.59 -12.45 28.34
N SER A 427 -29.04 -12.15 29.56
CA SER A 427 -30.42 -11.70 29.84
C SER A 427 -30.72 -10.32 29.25
N SER A 428 -29.78 -9.37 29.32
CA SER A 428 -29.93 -8.04 28.71
C SER A 428 -29.89 -8.08 27.18
N LEU A 429 -29.17 -9.04 26.58
CA LEU A 429 -29.11 -9.21 25.13
C LEU A 429 -30.46 -9.64 24.54
N ALA A 430 -31.18 -10.53 25.24
CA ALA A 430 -32.51 -11.00 24.81
C ALA A 430 -33.56 -9.88 24.81
N GLN A 431 -33.36 -8.81 25.60
CA GLN A 431 -34.25 -7.64 25.68
C GLN A 431 -33.90 -6.54 24.67
N CYS A 432 -32.79 -6.66 23.95
CA CYS A 432 -32.36 -5.69 22.93
C CYS A 432 -33.14 -5.90 21.62
N SER A 433 -34.33 -5.32 21.52
CA SER A 433 -35.14 -5.29 20.29
C SER A 433 -35.16 -3.93 19.60
N THR A 434 -34.76 -2.86 20.29
CA THR A 434 -34.78 -1.49 19.75
C THR A 434 -33.55 -1.20 18.87
N ALA A 435 -33.71 -0.31 17.89
CA ALA A 435 -32.61 0.13 17.03
C ALA A 435 -31.45 0.73 17.83
N GLU A 436 -31.75 1.55 18.85
CA GLU A 436 -30.75 2.13 19.76
C GLU A 436 -29.99 1.06 20.55
N ALA A 437 -30.65 -0.02 20.96
CA ALA A 437 -29.99 -1.11 21.67
C ALA A 437 -29.04 -1.89 20.76
N ILE A 438 -29.42 -2.13 19.51
CA ILE A 438 -28.55 -2.79 18.52
C ILE A 438 -27.35 -1.91 18.17
N GLU A 439 -27.53 -0.60 18.11
CA GLU A 439 -26.44 0.36 17.88
C GLU A 439 -25.43 0.35 19.03
N LYS A 440 -25.91 0.27 20.28
CA LYS A 440 -25.05 0.06 21.45
C LYS A 440 -24.28 -1.27 21.39
N LEU A 441 -24.94 -2.36 20.98
CA LEU A 441 -24.27 -3.66 20.78
C LEU A 441 -23.19 -3.57 19.69
N PHE A 442 -23.46 -2.86 18.60
CA PHE A 442 -22.51 -2.67 17.51
C PHE A 442 -21.29 -1.84 17.94
N ILE A 443 -21.49 -0.82 18.77
CA ILE A 443 -20.41 -0.03 19.38
C ILE A 443 -19.54 -0.91 20.28
N LEU A 444 -20.14 -1.77 21.10
CA LEU A 444 -19.40 -2.69 21.97
C LEU A 444 -18.56 -3.71 21.18
N LEU A 445 -19.04 -4.17 20.01
CA LEU A 445 -18.25 -5.02 19.10
C LEU A 445 -17.09 -4.28 18.42
N LYS A 446 -17.10 -2.94 18.43
CA LYS A 446 -16.01 -2.10 17.91
C LYS A 446 -15.01 -1.67 18.97
N ASP A 447 -15.33 -1.88 20.25
CA ASP A 447 -14.44 -1.54 21.34
C ASP A 447 -13.23 -2.48 21.36
N ASN A 448 -12.02 -1.92 21.23
CA ASN A 448 -10.78 -2.67 21.22
C ASN A 448 -10.07 -2.69 22.59
N THR A 449 -10.64 -2.08 23.63
CA THR A 449 -10.03 -1.98 24.96
C THR A 449 -9.72 -3.35 25.56
N GLU A 450 -10.68 -4.27 25.57
CA GLU A 450 -10.46 -5.64 26.07
C GLU A 450 -9.45 -6.44 25.22
N ILE A 451 -9.38 -6.18 23.91
CA ILE A 451 -8.37 -6.80 23.03
C ILE A 451 -6.97 -6.32 23.43
N THR A 452 -6.79 -5.03 23.71
CA THR A 452 -5.50 -4.49 24.16
C THR A 452 -5.08 -5.06 25.53
N LYS A 453 -6.02 -5.20 26.47
CA LYS A 453 -5.77 -5.83 27.77
C LYS A 453 -5.35 -7.30 27.63
N LEU A 454 -6.06 -8.06 26.79
CA LEU A 454 -5.75 -9.46 26.52
C LEU A 454 -4.39 -9.65 25.84
N ASN A 455 -4.03 -8.79 24.88
CA ASN A 455 -2.71 -8.82 24.25
C ASN A 455 -1.60 -8.60 25.29
N HIS A 456 -1.70 -7.55 26.11
CA HIS A 456 -0.73 -7.30 27.18
C HIS A 456 -0.64 -8.46 28.18
N LEU A 457 -1.76 -9.07 28.55
CA LEU A 457 -1.79 -10.23 29.44
C LEU A 457 -1.11 -11.45 28.80
N ILE A 458 -1.40 -11.74 27.53
CA ILE A 458 -0.79 -12.87 26.79
C ILE A 458 0.72 -12.66 26.65
N ASP A 459 1.16 -11.44 26.34
CA ASP A 459 2.59 -11.12 26.22
C ASP A 459 3.31 -11.32 27.56
N GLY A 460 2.72 -10.84 28.67
CA GLY A 460 3.23 -11.11 30.02
C GLY A 460 3.34 -12.60 30.33
N LEU A 461 2.30 -13.38 30.04
CA LEU A 461 2.31 -14.84 30.24
C LEU A 461 3.34 -15.56 29.35
N LYS A 462 3.57 -15.07 28.12
CA LYS A 462 4.60 -15.62 27.21
C LYS A 462 6.01 -15.32 27.70
N ASP A 463 6.23 -14.14 28.25
CA ASP A 463 7.51 -13.79 28.86
C ASP A 463 7.77 -14.61 30.12
N ASP A 464 6.76 -14.81 30.97
CA ASP A 464 6.84 -15.73 32.13
C ASP A 464 7.15 -17.16 31.70
N LEU A 465 6.51 -17.65 30.63
CA LEU A 465 6.77 -18.99 30.07
C LEU A 465 8.23 -19.13 29.60
N ARG A 466 8.73 -18.17 28.81
CA ARG A 466 10.13 -18.16 28.33
C ARG A 466 11.11 -18.12 29.50
N ASN A 467 10.82 -17.29 30.50
CA ASN A 467 11.67 -17.18 31.68
C ASN A 467 11.70 -18.47 32.49
N LEU A 468 10.56 -19.14 32.69
CA LEU A 468 10.51 -20.44 33.37
C LEU A 468 11.20 -21.56 32.59
N GLU A 469 11.10 -21.58 31.27
CA GLU A 469 11.82 -22.53 30.42
C GLU A 469 13.34 -22.34 30.52
N ALA A 470 13.81 -21.09 30.48
CA ALA A 470 15.22 -20.76 30.67
C ALA A 470 15.73 -21.19 32.06
N ILE A 471 14.97 -20.89 33.11
CA ILE A 471 15.31 -21.27 34.49
C ILE A 471 15.31 -22.79 34.65
N ARG A 472 14.37 -23.52 34.03
CA ARG A 472 14.35 -24.99 34.03
C ARG A 472 15.66 -25.55 33.46
N ASP A 473 16.11 -25.01 32.33
CA ASP A 473 17.31 -25.49 31.64
C ASP A 473 18.58 -25.15 32.44
N GLU A 474 18.65 -23.97 33.07
CA GLU A 474 19.74 -23.61 33.99
C GLU A 474 19.73 -24.49 35.24
N THR A 475 18.56 -24.79 35.81
CA THR A 475 18.39 -25.68 36.97
C THR A 475 18.81 -27.12 36.62
N GLN A 476 18.52 -27.60 35.41
CA GLN A 476 18.98 -28.91 34.94
C GLN A 476 20.51 -28.94 34.82
N ARG A 477 21.12 -27.90 34.22
CA ARG A 477 22.59 -27.77 34.12
C ARG A 477 23.24 -27.71 35.50
N TYR A 478 22.60 -27.04 36.46
CA TYR A 478 23.04 -27.00 37.85
C TYR A 478 23.09 -28.42 38.46
N TYR A 479 22.04 -29.22 38.30
CA TYR A 479 22.02 -30.61 38.78
C TYR A 479 23.07 -31.48 38.09
N ASP A 480 23.23 -31.39 36.78
CA ASP A 480 24.20 -32.18 36.02
C ASP A 480 25.65 -31.86 36.43
N LYS A 481 25.99 -30.57 36.60
CA LYS A 481 27.32 -30.15 37.09
C LYS A 481 27.54 -30.52 38.54
N ASN A 482 26.55 -30.40 39.42
CA ASN A 482 26.67 -30.81 40.82
C ASN A 482 26.95 -32.32 40.94
N ALA A 483 26.30 -33.13 40.09
CA ALA A 483 26.57 -34.56 40.00
C ALA A 483 28.00 -34.88 39.48
N LYS A 484 28.51 -34.12 38.50
CA LYS A 484 29.91 -34.24 38.03
C LYS A 484 30.92 -33.89 39.11
N LEU A 485 30.70 -32.81 39.86
CA LEU A 485 31.54 -32.43 41.01
C LEU A 485 31.59 -33.56 42.06
N GLY A 486 30.46 -34.21 42.33
CA GLY A 486 30.41 -35.39 43.19
C GLY A 486 31.31 -36.54 42.69
N LYS A 487 31.34 -36.79 41.38
CA LYS A 487 32.22 -37.80 40.76
C LYS A 487 33.69 -37.40 40.83
N HIS A 488 34.03 -36.15 40.53
CA HIS A 488 35.41 -35.66 40.61
C HIS A 488 35.96 -35.76 42.04
N ARG A 489 35.15 -35.42 43.07
CA ARG A 489 35.51 -35.63 44.48
C ARG A 489 35.80 -37.10 44.81
N ALA A 490 34.99 -38.01 44.28
CA ALA A 490 35.21 -39.45 44.45
C ALA A 490 36.47 -39.94 43.75
N SER A 491 36.74 -39.47 42.53
CA SER A 491 37.96 -39.82 41.77
C SER A 491 39.23 -39.29 42.43
N ILE A 492 39.23 -38.05 42.93
CA ILE A 492 40.36 -37.49 43.70
C ILE A 492 40.64 -38.36 44.94
N LYS A 493 39.60 -38.78 45.66
CA LYS A 493 39.75 -39.68 46.80
C LYS A 493 40.39 -41.01 46.39
N GLN A 494 39.97 -41.60 45.27
CA GLN A 494 40.56 -42.83 44.73
C GLN A 494 42.04 -42.67 44.36
N PHE A 495 42.42 -41.56 43.71
CA PHE A 495 43.82 -41.28 43.39
C PHE A 495 44.68 -41.18 44.66
N TYR A 496 44.23 -40.47 45.68
CA TYR A 496 44.96 -40.36 46.95
C TYR A 496 45.06 -41.69 47.71
N ASP A 497 44.01 -42.51 47.69
CA ASP A 497 44.04 -43.86 48.27
C ASP A 497 45.08 -44.75 47.56
N GLU A 498 45.17 -44.68 46.22
CA GLU A 498 46.13 -45.44 45.43
C GLU A 498 47.58 -44.93 45.58
N ILE A 499 47.78 -43.61 45.65
CA ILE A 499 49.08 -42.99 45.97
C ILE A 499 49.57 -43.49 47.34
N ASN A 500 48.71 -43.52 48.35
CA ASN A 500 49.05 -44.00 49.69
C ASN A 500 49.48 -45.48 49.69
N GLN A 501 48.82 -46.32 48.89
CA GLN A 501 49.22 -47.72 48.72
C GLN A 501 50.60 -47.86 48.05
N ARG A 502 50.87 -47.05 47.02
CA ARG A 502 52.16 -47.06 46.30
C ARG A 502 53.30 -46.54 47.17
N ILE A 503 53.07 -45.50 47.97
CA ILE A 503 54.03 -45.01 48.97
C ILE A 503 54.39 -46.14 49.95
N ALA A 504 53.40 -46.89 50.46
CA ALA A 504 53.66 -48.02 51.34
C ALA A 504 54.46 -49.15 50.66
N GLN A 505 54.19 -49.42 49.37
CA GLN A 505 54.96 -50.39 48.58
C GLN A 505 56.41 -49.93 48.35
N ARG A 506 56.62 -48.65 48.05
CA ARG A 506 57.94 -48.05 47.91
C ARG A 506 58.75 -48.20 49.19
N THR A 507 58.16 -47.91 50.36
CA THR A 507 58.85 -48.07 51.66
C THR A 507 59.32 -49.51 51.89
N ARG A 508 58.54 -50.52 51.44
CA ARG A 508 58.95 -51.94 51.51
C ARG A 508 60.12 -52.24 50.56
N LEU A 509 60.03 -51.78 49.31
CA LEU A 509 61.11 -51.95 48.32
C LEU A 509 62.40 -51.24 48.75
N GLU A 510 62.31 -50.10 49.45
CA GLU A 510 63.47 -49.39 50.01
C GLU A 510 64.15 -50.21 51.12
N GLN A 511 63.38 -50.93 51.94
CA GLN A 511 63.92 -51.85 52.94
C GLN A 511 64.55 -53.09 52.29
N GLU A 512 63.92 -53.66 51.26
CA GLU A 512 64.48 -54.78 50.48
C GLU A 512 65.77 -54.38 49.77
N HIS A 513 65.83 -53.19 49.16
CA HIS A 513 67.04 -52.67 48.53
C HIS A 513 68.19 -52.59 49.53
N LYS A 514 67.96 -52.01 50.72
CA LYS A 514 68.98 -51.93 51.78
C LYS A 514 69.48 -53.31 52.21
N LEU A 515 68.61 -54.31 52.27
CA LEU A 515 68.99 -55.68 52.58
C LEU A 515 69.85 -56.30 51.47
N HIS A 516 69.48 -56.12 50.21
CA HIS A 516 70.25 -56.62 49.05
C HIS A 516 71.58 -55.89 48.88
N GLU A 517 71.63 -54.58 49.13
CA GLU A 517 72.85 -53.77 49.16
C GLU A 517 73.83 -54.28 50.23
N ALA A 518 73.33 -54.55 51.44
CA ALA A 518 74.13 -55.16 52.50
C ALA A 518 74.64 -56.57 52.14
N LYS A 519 73.81 -57.39 51.49
CA LYS A 519 74.22 -58.73 50.99
C LYS A 519 75.30 -58.63 49.91
N VAL A 520 75.18 -57.70 48.97
CA VAL A 520 76.21 -57.45 47.95
C VAL A 520 77.52 -57.05 48.63
N ALA A 521 77.49 -56.13 49.60
CA ALA A 521 78.67 -55.72 50.35
C ALA A 521 79.33 -56.89 51.10
N GLN A 522 78.52 -57.78 51.70
CA GLN A 522 79.01 -59.00 52.35
C GLN A 522 79.66 -59.95 51.34
N HIS A 523 78.98 -60.28 50.25
CA HIS A 523 79.52 -61.16 49.21
C HIS A 523 80.78 -60.58 48.53
N GLU A 524 80.87 -59.26 48.37
CA GLU A 524 82.10 -58.62 47.89
C GLU A 524 83.27 -58.80 48.86
N ALA A 525 83.01 -58.68 50.16
CA ALA A 525 84.03 -58.89 51.19
C ALA A 525 84.49 -60.36 51.25
N GLU A 526 83.55 -61.31 51.22
CA GLU A 526 83.82 -62.75 51.23
C GLU A 526 84.56 -63.20 49.97
N TYR A 527 84.19 -62.68 48.78
CA TYR A 527 84.88 -62.99 47.53
C TYR A 527 86.32 -62.45 47.52
N LYS A 528 86.54 -61.22 47.98
CA LYS A 528 87.90 -60.66 48.15
C LYS A 528 88.75 -61.53 49.08
N LEU A 529 88.18 -61.99 50.18
CA LEU A 529 88.87 -62.87 51.12
C LEU A 529 89.20 -64.23 50.49
N ALA A 530 88.26 -64.85 49.77
CA ALA A 530 88.46 -66.12 49.07
C ALA A 530 89.55 -66.05 47.98
N VAL A 531 89.56 -64.97 47.18
CA VAL A 531 90.61 -64.72 46.17
C VAL A 531 91.98 -64.53 46.85
N THR A 532 92.03 -63.79 47.96
CA THR A 532 93.28 -63.57 48.71
C THR A 532 93.82 -64.87 49.28
N ILE A 533 92.96 -65.71 49.89
CA ILE A 533 93.37 -67.02 50.42
C ILE A 533 93.90 -67.93 49.30
N LYS A 534 93.20 -67.99 48.15
CA LYS A 534 93.65 -68.80 47.00
C LYS A 534 95.01 -68.37 46.47
N SER A 535 95.32 -67.07 46.47
CA SER A 535 96.64 -66.56 46.05
C SER A 535 97.79 -66.93 47.02
N LEU A 536 97.48 -67.27 48.27
CA LEU A 536 98.45 -67.62 49.31
C LEU A 536 98.57 -69.14 49.52
N GLU A 537 97.74 -69.96 48.86
CA GLU A 537 97.72 -71.42 48.97
C GLU A 537 98.98 -72.08 48.38
N GLU A 538 99.59 -71.50 47.34
CA GLU A 538 100.84 -71.99 46.74
C GLU A 538 102.02 -71.88 47.73
N HIS A 539 102.13 -70.75 48.44
CA HIS A 539 103.14 -70.57 49.50
C HIS A 539 102.94 -71.48 50.71
N ARG A 540 101.76 -72.09 50.86
CA ARG A 540 101.48 -73.03 51.94
C ARG A 540 102.16 -74.39 51.73
N HIS A 541 102.37 -74.80 50.48
CA HIS A 541 102.97 -76.10 50.16
C HIS A 541 104.49 -76.15 50.46
N ASP A 542 105.15 -75.00 50.54
CA ASP A 542 106.59 -74.88 50.83
C ASP A 542 106.93 -74.89 52.34
N LEU A 543 105.93 -75.01 53.23
CA LEU A 543 106.12 -75.06 54.67
C LEU A 543 106.51 -76.47 55.15
N ALA A 544 107.77 -76.66 55.56
CA ALA A 544 108.28 -77.89 56.16
C ALA A 544 108.63 -77.69 57.65
N ASP A 545 108.29 -78.68 58.48
CA ASP A 545 108.44 -78.63 59.93
C ASP A 545 109.92 -78.46 60.34
N GLY A 546 110.21 -77.44 61.15
CA GLY A 546 111.56 -77.09 61.60
C GLY A 546 112.39 -76.17 60.69
N SER A 547 111.83 -75.65 59.58
CA SER A 547 112.48 -74.65 58.71
C SER A 547 111.76 -73.29 58.70
N PRO A 548 112.46 -72.15 58.58
CA PRO A 548 111.82 -70.83 58.69
C PRO A 548 110.91 -70.53 57.49
N CYS A 549 109.67 -70.11 57.77
CA CYS A 549 108.67 -69.79 56.74
C CYS A 549 109.16 -68.68 55.77
N PRO A 550 109.01 -68.83 54.44
CA PRO A 550 109.50 -67.86 53.46
C PRO A 550 108.75 -66.50 53.46
N LEU A 551 107.58 -66.40 54.10
CA LEU A 551 106.81 -65.15 54.20
C LEU A 551 107.03 -64.39 55.51
N CYS A 552 107.26 -65.09 56.63
CA CYS A 552 107.33 -64.46 57.97
C CYS A 552 108.51 -64.91 58.85
N GLY A 553 109.33 -65.87 58.40
CA GLY A 553 110.56 -66.30 59.07
C GLY A 553 110.40 -67.13 60.35
N ALA A 554 109.18 -67.40 60.80
CA ALA A 554 108.91 -68.19 62.00
C ALA A 554 109.22 -69.68 61.79
N LEU A 555 109.82 -70.33 62.81
CA LEU A 555 110.25 -71.73 62.80
C LEU A 555 109.13 -72.73 63.17
N GLU A 556 108.00 -72.25 63.70
CA GLU A 556 106.79 -73.02 63.95
C GLU A 556 105.59 -72.26 63.34
N HIS A 557 104.78 -72.93 62.50
CA HIS A 557 103.66 -72.28 61.80
C HIS A 557 102.30 -72.97 62.07
N PRO A 558 101.25 -72.24 62.51
CA PRO A 558 99.95 -72.81 62.88
C PRO A 558 99.24 -73.63 61.79
N LEU A 559 99.54 -73.37 60.52
CA LEU A 559 98.88 -73.98 59.36
C LEU A 559 99.42 -75.37 58.96
N ILE A 560 100.46 -75.87 59.64
CA ILE A 560 101.01 -77.23 59.44
C ILE A 560 100.11 -78.29 60.12
N LYS A 561 99.33 -77.91 61.14
CA LYS A 561 98.52 -78.83 61.96
C LYS A 561 96.99 -78.65 61.85
N GLY A 562 96.45 -77.92 60.87
CA GLY A 562 94.97 -77.79 60.73
C GLY A 562 94.47 -77.11 59.44
N GLU A 563 93.30 -77.57 58.96
CA GLU A 563 92.57 -77.07 57.79
C GLU A 563 92.08 -75.62 57.96
N LEU A 564 92.22 -74.80 56.92
CA LEU A 564 91.64 -73.46 56.81
C LEU A 564 90.25 -73.57 56.18
N SER A 565 89.21 -73.02 56.81
CA SER A 565 87.90 -72.89 56.17
C SER A 565 87.92 -71.72 55.17
N VAL A 566 88.07 -72.03 53.88
CA VAL A 566 87.96 -71.03 52.81
C VAL A 566 86.48 -70.74 52.54
N PRO A 567 86.03 -69.46 52.52
CA PRO A 567 84.68 -69.13 52.10
C PRO A 567 84.43 -69.67 50.68
N LYS A 568 83.40 -70.50 50.52
CA LYS A 568 82.97 -71.05 49.22
C LYS A 568 82.05 -70.05 48.51
N ILE A 569 82.57 -68.91 48.07
CA ILE A 569 81.81 -67.95 47.26
C ILE A 569 82.44 -67.80 45.87
N SER A 570 81.61 -67.90 44.83
CA SER A 570 82.04 -67.77 43.44
C SER A 570 81.78 -66.35 42.91
N GLU A 571 82.45 -65.99 41.81
CA GLU A 571 82.19 -64.72 41.11
C GLU A 571 80.74 -64.62 40.61
N ARG A 572 80.12 -65.77 40.29
CA ARG A 572 78.71 -65.85 39.88
C ARG A 572 77.76 -65.48 41.01
N ASP A 573 78.04 -65.89 42.26
CA ASP A 573 77.19 -65.57 43.42
C ASP A 573 77.19 -64.06 43.73
N LEU A 574 78.33 -63.41 43.51
CA LEU A 574 78.46 -61.96 43.63
C LEU A 574 77.71 -61.22 42.50
N GLU A 575 77.85 -61.66 41.25
CA GLU A 575 77.11 -61.09 40.11
C GLU A 575 75.59 -61.27 40.25
N GLU A 576 75.14 -62.42 40.74
CA GLU A 576 73.73 -62.70 40.98
C GLU A 576 73.15 -61.78 42.07
N SER A 577 73.92 -61.53 43.12
CA SER A 577 73.54 -60.58 44.18
C SER A 577 73.43 -59.15 43.64
N LYS A 578 74.40 -58.68 42.84
CA LYS A 578 74.34 -57.37 42.17
C LYS A 578 73.17 -57.26 41.19
N LYS A 579 72.82 -58.35 40.50
CA LYS A 579 71.67 -58.40 39.61
C LYS A 579 70.35 -58.24 40.38
N THR A 580 70.23 -58.89 41.55
CA THR A 580 69.03 -58.75 42.40
C THR A 580 68.88 -57.34 42.98
N GLU A 581 69.97 -56.72 43.45
CA GLU A 581 69.96 -55.34 43.94
C GLU A 581 69.53 -54.34 42.85
N ARG A 582 70.12 -54.44 41.64
CA ARG A 582 69.70 -53.64 40.48
C ARG A 582 68.24 -53.85 40.09
N ALA A 583 67.71 -55.07 40.21
CA ALA A 583 66.31 -55.35 39.92
C ALA A 583 65.37 -54.64 40.90
N VAL A 584 65.69 -54.64 42.20
CA VAL A 584 64.92 -53.92 43.23
C VAL A 584 65.02 -52.40 43.02
N LEU A 585 66.20 -51.89 42.65
CA LEU A 585 66.39 -50.47 42.32
C LEU A 585 65.55 -50.03 41.11
N MET A 586 65.42 -50.88 40.09
CA MET A 586 64.55 -50.64 38.94
C MET A 586 63.08 -50.58 39.36
N MET A 587 62.62 -51.51 40.22
CA MET A 587 61.27 -51.50 40.77
C MET A 587 60.97 -50.24 41.61
N LEU A 588 61.96 -49.72 42.34
CA LEU A 588 61.83 -48.46 43.09
C LEU A 588 61.62 -47.26 42.17
N ASN A 589 62.43 -47.16 41.10
CA ASN A 589 62.31 -46.08 40.12
C ASN A 589 60.97 -46.14 39.38
N ASP A 590 60.49 -47.33 39.03
CA ASP A 590 59.18 -47.51 38.39
C ASP A 590 58.03 -47.15 39.33
N ASN A 591 58.12 -47.50 40.63
CA ASN A 591 57.13 -47.11 41.63
C ASN A 591 57.10 -45.58 41.82
N ALA A 592 58.26 -44.93 41.86
CA ALA A 592 58.37 -43.47 41.94
C ALA A 592 57.74 -42.77 40.72
N ARG A 593 57.94 -43.30 39.51
CA ARG A 593 57.28 -42.79 38.28
C ARG A 593 55.76 -42.95 38.35
N GLN A 594 55.27 -44.08 38.86
CA GLN A 594 53.83 -44.32 39.01
C GLN A 594 53.18 -43.37 40.03
N ILE A 595 53.85 -43.08 41.16
CA ILE A 595 53.39 -42.07 42.13
C ILE A 595 53.29 -40.69 41.48
N ALA A 596 54.33 -40.27 40.75
CA ALA A 596 54.32 -38.97 40.06
C ALA A 596 53.20 -38.87 39.00
N HIS A 597 52.92 -39.95 38.28
CA HIS A 597 51.82 -40.00 37.32
C HIS A 597 50.44 -39.89 38.01
N LEU A 598 50.23 -40.61 39.11
CA LEU A 598 48.97 -40.54 39.87
C LEU A 598 48.76 -39.16 40.50
N ASP A 599 49.82 -38.52 41.02
CA ASP A 599 49.77 -37.16 41.58
C ASP A 599 49.45 -36.10 40.51
N ALA A 600 50.05 -36.22 39.32
CA ALA A 600 49.70 -35.38 38.17
C ALA A 600 48.24 -35.56 37.74
N GLY A 601 47.74 -36.81 37.75
CA GLY A 601 46.33 -37.12 37.49
C GLY A 601 45.38 -36.52 38.53
N ALA A 602 45.72 -36.61 39.82
CA ALA A 602 44.94 -36.02 40.90
C ALA A 602 44.84 -34.48 40.75
N LYS A 603 45.97 -33.80 40.52
CA LYS A 603 46.03 -32.35 40.30
C LYS A 603 45.22 -31.89 39.08
N ALA A 604 45.23 -32.65 37.99
CA ALA A 604 44.42 -32.35 36.82
C ALA A 604 42.91 -32.41 37.12
N VAL A 605 42.46 -33.41 37.89
CA VAL A 605 41.04 -33.53 38.30
C VAL A 605 40.68 -32.46 39.35
N GLU A 606 41.60 -32.07 40.23
CA GLU A 606 41.41 -30.95 41.16
C GLU A 606 41.22 -29.61 40.45
N GLN A 607 42.01 -29.35 39.39
CA GLN A 607 41.85 -28.17 38.56
C GLN A 607 40.48 -28.17 37.88
N GLN A 608 40.06 -29.29 37.28
CA GLN A 608 38.73 -29.45 36.69
C GLN A 608 37.60 -29.25 37.72
N LEU A 609 37.79 -29.73 38.95
CA LEU A 609 36.84 -29.55 40.05
C LEU A 609 36.72 -28.07 40.46
N SER A 610 37.81 -27.31 40.44
CA SER A 610 37.79 -25.87 40.71
C SER A 610 37.05 -25.09 39.61
N GLU A 611 37.32 -25.41 38.35
CA GLU A 611 36.66 -24.80 37.18
C GLU A 611 35.15 -25.10 37.18
N ASP A 612 34.75 -26.36 37.35
CA ASP A 612 33.35 -26.77 37.42
C ASP A 612 32.63 -26.15 38.63
N ALA A 613 33.32 -25.92 39.76
CA ALA A 613 32.74 -25.28 40.94
C ALA A 613 32.49 -23.78 40.73
N ALA A 614 33.41 -23.07 40.06
CA ALA A 614 33.22 -21.67 39.69
C ALA A 614 32.04 -21.51 38.72
N ASP A 615 31.92 -22.43 37.78
CA ASP A 615 30.81 -22.49 36.84
C ASP A 615 29.46 -22.82 37.52
N LEU A 616 29.46 -23.70 38.52
CA LEU A 616 28.27 -24.00 39.31
C LEU A 616 27.78 -22.76 40.07
N ALA A 617 28.70 -21.96 40.63
CA ALA A 617 28.38 -20.72 41.32
C ALA A 617 27.77 -19.66 40.37
N LYS A 618 28.25 -19.57 39.13
CA LYS A 618 27.65 -18.71 38.09
C LYS A 618 26.22 -19.15 37.75
N LEU A 619 25.99 -20.44 37.56
CA LEU A 619 24.64 -20.97 37.30
C LEU A 619 23.66 -20.68 38.45
N LEU A 620 24.12 -20.82 39.69
CA LEU A 620 23.32 -20.50 40.88
C LEU A 620 22.95 -19.00 40.91
N SER A 621 23.92 -18.13 40.62
CA SER A 621 23.69 -16.68 40.55
C SER A 621 22.66 -16.30 39.48
N ASN A 622 22.68 -16.94 38.31
CA ASN A 622 21.69 -16.68 37.25
C ASN A 622 20.26 -17.06 37.66
N ILE A 623 20.12 -18.22 38.34
CA ILE A 623 18.84 -18.69 38.87
C ILE A 623 18.34 -17.73 39.97
N GLU A 624 19.23 -17.21 40.82
CA GLU A 624 18.92 -16.27 41.90
C GLU A 624 18.43 -14.90 41.39
N VAL A 625 18.95 -14.41 40.26
CA VAL A 625 18.50 -13.13 39.67
C VAL A 625 17.00 -13.17 39.36
N LYS A 626 16.43 -14.35 39.07
CA LYS A 626 15.00 -14.53 38.76
C LYS A 626 14.19 -15.14 39.92
N HIS A 627 14.66 -14.96 41.16
CA HIS A 627 14.02 -15.55 42.34
C HIS A 627 12.56 -15.13 42.54
N GLU A 628 12.15 -13.90 42.20
CA GLU A 628 10.75 -13.47 42.33
C GLU A 628 9.79 -14.31 41.49
N LEU A 629 10.16 -14.63 40.25
CA LEU A 629 9.36 -15.48 39.36
C LEU A 629 9.23 -16.89 39.94
N LEU A 630 10.32 -17.44 40.48
CA LEU A 630 10.36 -18.75 41.14
C LEU A 630 9.55 -18.80 42.43
N ILE A 631 9.60 -17.74 43.24
CA ILE A 631 8.80 -17.60 44.47
C ILE A 631 7.31 -17.49 44.11
N ASN A 632 6.96 -16.71 43.09
CA ASN A 632 5.57 -16.59 42.65
C ASN A 632 5.02 -17.89 42.03
N THR A 633 5.86 -18.68 41.36
CA THR A 633 5.43 -19.94 40.73
C THR A 633 5.42 -21.14 41.68
N PHE A 634 6.38 -21.23 42.60
CA PHE A 634 6.57 -22.41 43.46
C PHE A 634 6.40 -22.13 44.96
N GLY A 635 6.34 -20.86 45.38
CA GLY A 635 6.33 -20.47 46.79
C GLY A 635 5.15 -21.05 47.58
N SER A 636 3.97 -21.16 46.95
CA SER A 636 2.79 -21.79 47.57
C SER A 636 2.88 -23.32 47.67
N SER A 637 3.62 -23.97 46.76
CA SER A 637 3.74 -25.43 46.70
C SER A 637 4.93 -25.99 47.48
N LEU A 638 6.00 -25.21 47.65
CA LEU A 638 7.28 -25.63 48.23
C LEU A 638 7.72 -24.77 49.43
N ALA A 639 6.85 -23.87 49.91
CA ALA A 639 7.11 -22.97 51.05
C ALA A 639 8.38 -22.11 50.90
N ILE A 640 8.74 -21.73 49.67
CA ILE A 640 9.90 -20.91 49.36
C ILE A 640 9.51 -19.44 49.55
N GLN A 641 10.01 -18.79 50.61
CA GLN A 641 9.66 -17.40 50.93
C GLN A 641 10.81 -16.43 50.66
N ASN A 642 12.04 -16.92 50.56
CA ASN A 642 13.24 -16.11 50.34
C ASN A 642 14.27 -16.86 49.47
N THR A 643 15.36 -16.16 49.09
CA THR A 643 16.46 -16.72 48.29
C THR A 643 17.25 -17.83 49.01
N ALA A 644 17.23 -17.86 50.34
CA ALA A 644 17.88 -18.92 51.13
C ALA A 644 17.08 -20.23 51.09
N ASP A 645 15.75 -20.16 51.13
CA ASP A 645 14.86 -21.30 50.95
C ASP A 645 15.00 -21.88 49.54
N LEU A 646 15.15 -21.02 48.53
CA LEU A 646 15.42 -21.42 47.14
C LEU A 646 16.74 -22.18 47.01
N LYS A 647 17.83 -21.67 47.62
CA LYS A 647 19.13 -22.35 47.67
C LYS A 647 19.04 -23.73 48.33
N ASN A 648 18.33 -23.81 49.44
CA ASN A 648 18.13 -25.08 50.15
C ASN A 648 17.31 -26.07 49.33
N ALA A 649 16.22 -25.60 48.70
CA ALA A 649 15.37 -26.42 47.84
C ALA A 649 16.11 -26.94 46.60
N LEU A 650 16.99 -26.13 45.98
CA LEU A 650 17.85 -26.53 44.88
C LEU A 650 18.92 -27.54 45.33
N ASN A 651 19.60 -27.29 46.46
CA ASN A 651 20.62 -28.22 46.96
C ASN A 651 20.05 -29.59 47.38
N GLN A 652 18.81 -29.61 47.88
CA GLN A 652 18.10 -30.83 48.24
C GLN A 652 17.33 -31.46 47.07
N GLN A 653 17.47 -30.94 45.85
CA GLN A 653 16.74 -31.38 44.64
C GLN A 653 15.21 -31.40 44.79
N GLN A 654 14.64 -30.54 45.63
CA GLN A 654 13.19 -30.46 45.86
C GLN A 654 12.46 -29.80 44.68
N ILE A 655 13.14 -28.89 43.94
CA ILE A 655 12.62 -28.30 42.71
C ILE A 655 12.95 -29.24 41.54
N SER A 656 12.11 -30.26 41.36
CA SER A 656 12.32 -31.23 40.29
C SER A 656 12.02 -30.66 38.89
N PRO A 657 12.67 -31.15 37.82
CA PRO A 657 12.31 -30.82 36.44
C PRO A 657 10.83 -31.12 36.09
N ALA A 658 10.19 -32.06 36.80
CA ALA A 658 8.77 -32.37 36.64
C ALA A 658 7.84 -31.26 37.19
N ALA A 659 8.25 -30.54 38.22
CA ALA A 659 7.50 -29.41 38.76
C ALA A 659 7.45 -28.26 37.75
N PHE A 660 8.58 -27.92 37.11
CA PHE A 660 8.64 -26.97 36.00
C PHE A 660 7.74 -27.38 34.83
N LYS A 661 7.77 -28.67 34.43
CA LYS A 661 6.93 -29.19 33.35
C LYS A 661 5.43 -28.95 33.60
N THR A 662 4.97 -29.15 34.83
CA THR A 662 3.56 -28.99 35.20
C THR A 662 3.13 -27.52 35.13
N GLN A 663 3.99 -26.60 35.60
CA GLN A 663 3.69 -25.18 35.59
C GLN A 663 3.78 -24.57 34.17
N ILE A 664 4.77 -24.98 33.38
CA ILE A 664 4.88 -24.66 31.95
C ILE A 664 3.60 -25.09 31.21
N GLN A 665 3.10 -26.31 31.46
CA GLN A 665 1.84 -26.78 30.86
C GLN A 665 0.63 -25.93 31.27
N ARG A 666 0.52 -25.52 32.54
CA ARG A 666 -0.56 -24.63 33.00
C ARG A 666 -0.52 -23.27 32.31
N LEU A 667 0.67 -22.66 32.20
CA LEU A 667 0.85 -21.38 31.51
C LEU A 667 0.53 -21.51 30.02
N GLN A 668 1.00 -22.57 29.36
CA GLN A 668 0.64 -22.86 27.97
C GLN A 668 -0.87 -23.02 27.78
N GLU A 669 -1.56 -23.66 28.72
CA GLU A 669 -3.01 -23.81 28.65
C GLU A 669 -3.74 -22.47 28.89
N GLN A 670 -3.26 -21.63 29.81
CA GLN A 670 -3.78 -20.27 30.03
C GLN A 670 -3.59 -19.38 28.80
N ILE A 671 -2.38 -19.37 28.21
CA ILE A 671 -2.08 -18.65 26.97
C ILE A 671 -3.04 -19.12 25.87
N LYS A 672 -3.20 -20.43 25.68
CA LYS A 672 -4.10 -20.99 24.66
C LYS A 672 -5.56 -20.60 24.89
N ARG A 673 -6.01 -20.48 26.14
CA ARG A 673 -7.37 -20.01 26.48
C ARG A 673 -7.55 -18.53 26.11
N HIS A 674 -6.60 -17.68 26.49
CA HIS A 674 -6.66 -16.25 26.17
C HIS A 674 -6.46 -15.96 24.68
N GLU A 675 -5.63 -16.72 23.97
CA GLU A 675 -5.49 -16.63 22.51
C GLU A 675 -6.78 -17.01 21.78
N LYS A 676 -7.51 -18.03 22.27
CA LYS A 676 -8.86 -18.34 21.75
C LYS A 676 -9.82 -17.18 21.96
N GLU A 677 -9.86 -16.59 23.15
CA GLU A 677 -10.69 -15.39 23.40
C GLU A 677 -10.30 -14.23 22.47
N LEU A 678 -9.00 -13.97 22.34
CA LEU A 678 -8.46 -12.93 21.48
C LEU A 678 -8.89 -13.12 20.02
N THR A 679 -8.79 -14.35 19.49
CA THR A 679 -9.23 -14.65 18.11
C THR A 679 -10.71 -14.40 17.91
N VAL A 680 -11.56 -14.77 18.87
CA VAL A 680 -13.02 -14.52 18.78
C VAL A 680 -13.31 -13.01 18.78
N ARG A 681 -12.69 -12.24 19.69
CA ARG A 681 -12.85 -10.79 19.76
C ARG A 681 -12.29 -10.07 18.53
N ASN A 682 -11.11 -10.45 18.02
CA ASN A 682 -10.53 -9.90 16.80
C ASN A 682 -11.39 -10.17 15.57
N ASN A 683 -11.95 -11.38 15.45
CA ASN A 683 -12.87 -11.70 14.36
C ASN A 683 -14.15 -10.85 14.43
N ALA A 684 -14.68 -10.63 15.63
CA ALA A 684 -15.84 -9.78 15.85
C ALA A 684 -15.55 -8.29 15.54
N LEU A 685 -14.38 -7.77 15.94
CA LEU A 685 -13.91 -6.41 15.64
C LEU A 685 -13.66 -6.21 14.13
N HIS A 686 -13.03 -7.18 13.48
CA HIS A 686 -12.79 -7.12 12.04
C HIS A 686 -14.10 -7.13 11.26
N TRP A 687 -15.03 -8.02 11.63
CA TRP A 687 -16.37 -8.06 11.04
C TRP A 687 -17.14 -6.76 11.27
N SER A 688 -17.11 -6.20 12.48
CA SER A 688 -17.83 -4.97 12.82
C SER A 688 -17.26 -3.74 12.10
N ASN A 689 -15.94 -3.66 11.92
CA ASN A 689 -15.30 -2.60 11.15
C ASN A 689 -15.66 -2.67 9.67
N ASN A 690 -15.60 -3.85 9.05
CA ASN A 690 -15.95 -4.02 7.63
C ASN A 690 -17.44 -3.80 7.36
N THR A 691 -18.31 -4.18 8.30
CA THR A 691 -19.77 -4.05 8.16
C THR A 691 -20.27 -2.66 8.55
N SER A 692 -19.44 -1.81 9.16
CA SER A 692 -19.87 -0.49 9.64
C SER A 692 -20.32 0.43 8.52
N THR A 693 -19.59 0.47 7.41
CA THR A 693 -19.90 1.35 6.28
C THR A 693 -21.17 0.89 5.59
N THR A 694 -21.36 -0.43 5.45
CA THR A 694 -22.59 -1.02 4.91
C THR A 694 -23.79 -0.78 5.82
N PHE A 695 -23.62 -0.90 7.15
CA PHE A 695 -24.69 -0.68 8.12
C PHE A 695 -25.20 0.77 8.10
N GLU A 696 -24.28 1.75 8.11
CA GLU A 696 -24.65 3.17 8.01
C GLU A 696 -25.28 3.51 6.64
N ARG A 697 -24.74 2.97 5.56
CA ARG A 697 -25.29 3.20 4.21
C ARG A 697 -26.72 2.67 4.08
N VAL A 698 -27.00 1.48 4.60
CA VAL A 698 -28.35 0.90 4.60
C VAL A 698 -29.30 1.77 5.40
N LYS A 699 -28.88 2.26 6.58
CA LYS A 699 -29.68 3.16 7.43
C LYS A 699 -30.04 4.46 6.71
N VAL A 700 -29.07 5.11 6.06
CA VAL A 700 -29.29 6.32 5.27
C VAL A 700 -30.21 6.06 4.07
N ASN A 701 -30.01 4.95 3.36
CA ASN A 701 -30.85 4.57 2.22
C ASN A 701 -32.30 4.31 2.63
N ILE A 702 -32.54 3.66 3.77
CA ILE A 702 -33.89 3.45 4.31
C ILE A 702 -34.56 4.81 4.58
N ALA A 703 -33.86 5.73 5.25
CA ALA A 703 -34.39 7.07 5.52
C ALA A 703 -34.72 7.81 4.22
N TYR A 704 -33.78 7.85 3.27
CA TYR A 704 -33.96 8.50 1.97
C TYR A 704 -35.14 7.93 1.17
N LEU A 705 -35.21 6.61 1.01
CA LEU A 705 -36.29 5.95 0.27
C LEU A 705 -37.64 6.15 0.96
N SER A 706 -37.69 6.12 2.30
CA SER A 706 -38.93 6.38 3.03
C SER A 706 -39.48 7.79 2.81
N GLU A 707 -38.59 8.78 2.66
CA GLU A 707 -38.98 10.16 2.36
C GLU A 707 -39.40 10.32 0.90
N GLN A 708 -38.69 9.66 -0.02
CA GLN A 708 -39.01 9.64 -1.44
C GLN A 708 -40.37 8.96 -1.72
N ILE A 709 -40.67 7.85 -1.04
CA ILE A 709 -41.98 7.18 -1.13
C ILE A 709 -43.10 8.10 -0.66
N LYS A 710 -42.93 8.81 0.46
CA LYS A 710 -43.92 9.80 0.92
C LYS A 710 -44.19 10.90 -0.11
N ALA A 711 -43.15 11.36 -0.80
CA ALA A 711 -43.30 12.33 -1.89
C ALA A 711 -44.09 11.75 -3.06
N TYR A 712 -43.77 10.53 -3.50
CA TYR A 712 -44.50 9.85 -4.57
C TYR A 712 -45.96 9.53 -4.19
N GLU A 713 -46.25 9.17 -2.94
CA GLU A 713 -47.62 8.98 -2.44
C GLU A 713 -48.43 10.29 -2.50
N ALA A 714 -47.81 11.41 -2.14
CA ALA A 714 -48.43 12.73 -2.24
C ALA A 714 -48.71 13.12 -3.71
N ASP A 715 -47.75 12.92 -4.61
CA ASP A 715 -47.90 13.17 -6.05
C ASP A 715 -48.98 12.29 -6.67
N THR A 716 -49.03 11.00 -6.27
CA THR A 716 -50.05 10.05 -6.76
C THR A 716 -51.45 10.53 -6.38
N LYS A 717 -51.62 11.01 -5.14
CA LYS A 717 -52.90 11.55 -4.66
C LYS A 717 -53.32 12.80 -5.43
N ALA A 718 -52.41 13.74 -5.67
CA ALA A 718 -52.67 14.96 -6.43
C ALA A 718 -53.04 14.66 -7.90
N LEU A 719 -52.35 13.73 -8.54
CA LEU A 719 -52.63 13.34 -9.92
C LEU A 719 -53.93 12.53 -10.05
N GLN A 720 -54.30 11.72 -9.05
CA GLN A 720 -55.60 11.04 -9.02
C GLN A 720 -56.76 12.02 -8.95
N GLU A 721 -56.63 13.10 -8.18
CA GLU A 721 -57.60 14.18 -8.12
C GLU A 721 -57.71 14.93 -9.47
N SER A 722 -56.56 15.26 -10.09
CA SER A 722 -56.50 15.86 -11.43
C SER A 722 -57.17 14.97 -12.50
N LYS A 723 -56.89 13.65 -12.48
CA LYS A 723 -57.52 12.67 -13.37
C LYS A 723 -59.04 12.65 -13.20
N SER A 724 -59.54 12.64 -11.96
CA SER A 724 -60.98 12.64 -11.67
C SER A 724 -61.66 13.89 -12.24
N ASN A 725 -61.05 15.06 -12.07
CA ASN A 725 -61.57 16.33 -12.60
C ASN A 725 -61.62 16.34 -14.12
N LYS A 726 -60.56 15.89 -14.80
CA LYS A 726 -60.52 15.79 -16.27
C LYS A 726 -61.48 14.74 -16.83
N GLN A 727 -61.66 13.62 -16.13
CA GLN A 727 -62.64 12.60 -16.49
C GLN A 727 -64.07 13.14 -16.37
N HIS A 728 -64.35 13.93 -15.34
CA HIS A 728 -65.66 14.57 -15.18
C HIS A 728 -65.93 15.59 -16.29
N ALA A 729 -64.98 16.45 -16.62
CA ALA A 729 -65.09 17.40 -17.73
C ALA A 729 -65.37 16.70 -19.08
N LEU A 730 -64.60 15.64 -19.39
CA LEU A 730 -64.80 14.83 -20.58
C LEU A 730 -66.21 14.21 -20.66
N ASN A 731 -66.71 13.69 -19.54
CA ASN A 731 -68.06 13.12 -19.48
C ASN A 731 -69.12 14.18 -19.74
N VAL A 732 -69.00 15.37 -19.13
CA VAL A 732 -69.93 16.50 -19.36
C VAL A 732 -69.95 16.92 -20.83
N SER A 733 -68.79 17.08 -21.46
CA SER A 733 -68.70 17.43 -22.88
C SER A 733 -69.32 16.36 -23.77
N ARG A 734 -69.11 15.07 -23.44
CA ARG A 734 -69.65 13.92 -24.18
C ARG A 734 -71.17 13.80 -24.05
N ASP A 735 -71.70 13.97 -22.85
CA ASP A 735 -73.15 13.97 -22.58
C ASP A 735 -73.82 15.14 -23.30
N THR A 736 -73.18 16.33 -23.31
CA THR A 736 -73.67 17.53 -24.00
C THR A 736 -73.71 17.32 -25.52
N ARG A 737 -72.66 16.72 -26.10
CA ARG A 737 -72.63 16.36 -27.54
C ARG A 737 -73.72 15.34 -27.88
N GLN A 738 -73.88 14.31 -27.05
CA GLN A 738 -74.88 13.26 -27.27
C GLN A 738 -76.31 13.81 -27.22
N ALA A 739 -76.60 14.76 -26.31
CA ALA A 739 -77.88 15.44 -26.24
C ALA A 739 -78.15 16.35 -27.46
N LEU A 740 -77.13 16.99 -28.04
CA LEU A 740 -77.26 17.93 -29.15
C LEU A 740 -77.47 17.26 -30.52
N PHE A 741 -76.75 16.17 -30.82
CA PHE A 741 -76.80 15.57 -32.16
C PHE A 741 -76.64 14.05 -32.20
N GLY A 742 -76.81 13.38 -31.05
CA GLY A 742 -76.62 11.93 -30.93
C GLY A 742 -75.24 11.50 -31.43
N ASP A 743 -75.16 10.32 -32.05
CA ASP A 743 -73.92 9.79 -32.67
C ASP A 743 -73.76 10.08 -34.16
N LYS A 744 -74.62 10.93 -34.71
CA LYS A 744 -74.60 11.22 -36.15
C LYS A 744 -73.43 12.13 -36.50
N ASP A 745 -72.85 11.90 -37.66
CA ASP A 745 -71.76 12.72 -38.19
C ASP A 745 -72.37 13.99 -38.83
N PRO A 746 -72.07 15.20 -38.30
CA PRO A 746 -72.63 16.45 -38.82
C PRO A 746 -72.23 16.69 -40.28
N ASN A 747 -71.08 16.18 -40.72
CA ASN A 747 -70.63 16.36 -42.11
C ASN A 747 -71.46 15.50 -43.07
N LYS A 748 -71.74 14.24 -42.71
CA LYS A 748 -72.58 13.35 -43.52
C LYS A 748 -74.03 13.83 -43.58
N ALA A 749 -74.56 14.35 -42.47
CA ALA A 749 -75.90 14.91 -42.42
C ALA A 749 -76.04 16.19 -43.28
N GLU A 750 -75.04 17.08 -43.25
CA GLU A 750 -74.99 18.27 -44.10
C GLU A 750 -74.87 17.90 -45.59
N GLU A 751 -74.06 16.88 -45.91
CA GLU A 751 -73.87 16.40 -47.28
C GLU A 751 -75.12 15.76 -47.87
N GLN A 752 -75.88 14.98 -47.08
CA GLN A 752 -77.15 14.39 -47.50
C GLN A 752 -78.18 15.45 -47.90
N LEU A 753 -78.34 16.51 -47.08
CA LEU A 753 -79.26 17.62 -47.38
C LEU A 753 -78.82 18.43 -48.61
N ARG A 754 -77.50 18.59 -48.83
CA ARG A 754 -76.96 19.22 -50.07
C ARG A 754 -77.23 18.37 -51.31
N LEU A 755 -77.10 17.05 -51.21
CA LEU A 755 -77.41 16.13 -52.30
C LEU A 755 -78.92 16.14 -52.62
N GLU A 756 -79.77 16.25 -51.61
CA GLU A 756 -81.22 16.38 -51.78
C GLU A 756 -81.60 17.69 -52.48
N LEU A 757 -80.97 18.82 -52.10
CA LEU A 757 -81.12 20.09 -52.82
C LEU A 757 -80.69 19.99 -54.28
N LYS A 758 -79.52 19.37 -54.56
CA LYS A 758 -79.06 19.14 -55.94
C LYS A 758 -80.03 18.29 -56.76
N ARG A 759 -80.68 17.29 -56.15
CA ARG A 759 -81.71 16.47 -56.82
C ARG A 759 -82.94 17.28 -57.18
N ILE A 760 -83.43 18.12 -56.26
CA ILE A 760 -84.59 19.00 -56.51
C ILE A 760 -84.24 20.05 -57.57
N GLU A 761 -83.01 20.57 -57.58
CA GLU A 761 -82.51 21.48 -58.64
C GLU A 761 -82.50 20.81 -60.00
N ALA A 762 -81.99 19.58 -60.10
CA ALA A 762 -82.02 18.83 -61.36
C ALA A 762 -83.45 18.57 -61.86
N GLN A 763 -84.39 18.24 -60.96
CA GLN A 763 -85.81 18.06 -61.31
C GLN A 763 -86.46 19.36 -61.79
N LEU A 764 -86.09 20.50 -61.21
CA LEU A 764 -86.61 21.81 -61.61
C LEU A 764 -86.11 22.20 -63.00
N ASP A 765 -84.83 21.94 -63.30
CA ASP A 765 -84.25 22.17 -64.61
C ASP A 765 -84.89 21.25 -65.67
N GLU A 766 -85.06 19.96 -65.38
CA GLU A 766 -85.74 18.98 -66.24
C GLU A 766 -87.17 19.42 -66.59
N LYS A 767 -87.98 19.79 -65.59
CA LYS A 767 -89.35 20.26 -65.82
C LYS A 767 -89.43 21.63 -66.50
N SER A 768 -88.44 22.50 -66.28
CA SER A 768 -88.31 23.76 -67.03
C SER A 768 -88.03 23.53 -68.51
N THR A 769 -87.16 22.57 -68.83
CA THR A 769 -86.87 22.19 -70.23
C THR A 769 -88.09 21.57 -70.91
N GLU A 770 -88.83 20.70 -70.24
CA GLU A 770 -90.06 20.09 -70.78
C GLU A 770 -91.15 21.12 -71.15
N GLN A 771 -91.22 22.24 -70.42
CA GLN A 771 -92.14 23.34 -70.73
C GLN A 771 -91.69 24.15 -71.96
N GLN A 772 -90.41 24.50 -72.03
CA GLN A 772 -89.85 25.23 -73.18
C GLN A 772 -89.94 24.41 -74.48
N GLU A 773 -89.74 23.10 -74.39
CA GLU A 773 -89.93 22.19 -75.51
C GLU A 773 -91.38 22.14 -75.99
N ALA A 774 -92.36 22.07 -75.07
CA ALA A 774 -93.78 22.08 -75.43
C ALA A 774 -94.20 23.39 -76.13
N ASP A 775 -93.68 24.53 -75.65
CA ASP A 775 -93.87 25.85 -76.27
C ASP A 775 -93.32 25.91 -77.70
N ALA A 776 -92.11 25.40 -77.90
CA ALA A 776 -91.47 25.36 -79.21
C ALA A 776 -92.19 24.42 -80.20
N ILE A 777 -92.67 23.27 -79.73
CA ILE A 777 -93.40 22.30 -80.54
C ILE A 777 -94.73 22.89 -81.03
N PHE A 778 -95.46 23.62 -80.18
CA PHE A 778 -96.73 24.27 -80.56
C PHE A 778 -96.58 25.26 -81.73
N ILE A 779 -95.53 26.10 -81.69
CA ILE A 779 -95.25 27.09 -82.75
C ILE A 779 -94.87 26.36 -84.05
N ARG A 780 -94.06 25.30 -83.95
CA ARG A 780 -93.58 24.51 -85.10
C ARG A 780 -94.71 23.81 -85.84
N LEU A 781 -95.63 23.15 -85.13
CA LEU A 781 -96.73 22.41 -85.72
C LEU A 781 -97.67 23.30 -86.54
N LYS A 782 -97.90 24.53 -86.08
CA LYS A 782 -98.73 25.53 -86.79
C LYS A 782 -98.15 25.92 -88.16
N GLN A 783 -96.83 26.00 -88.30
CA GLN A 783 -96.17 26.28 -89.58
C GLN A 783 -96.12 25.04 -90.49
N GLN A 784 -95.91 23.85 -89.93
CA GLN A 784 -95.80 22.59 -90.69
C GLN A 784 -97.08 22.20 -91.42
N ILE A 785 -98.27 22.45 -90.84
CA ILE A 785 -99.55 22.17 -91.49
C ILE A 785 -99.70 22.92 -92.82
N LYS A 786 -99.21 24.17 -92.90
CA LYS A 786 -99.30 25.01 -94.09
C LYS A 786 -98.41 24.49 -95.24
N SER A 787 -97.17 24.10 -94.94
CA SER A 787 -96.23 23.58 -95.94
C SER A 787 -96.59 22.19 -96.47
N LEU A 788 -97.29 21.37 -95.67
CA LEU A 788 -97.67 20.01 -96.05
C LEU A 788 -98.78 19.97 -97.11
N GLN A 789 -99.62 21.00 -97.22
CA GLN A 789 -100.68 21.06 -98.25
C GLN A 789 -100.10 21.18 -99.66
N GLU A 790 -99.03 21.96 -99.82
CA GLU A 790 -98.38 22.25 -101.11
C GLU A 790 -97.49 21.08 -101.59
N ALA A 791 -96.90 20.32 -100.67
CA ALA A 791 -95.98 19.22 -100.99
C ALA A 791 -96.68 17.94 -101.50
N ILE A 792 -97.95 17.70 -101.14
CA ILE A 792 -98.70 16.47 -101.49
C ILE A 792 -98.95 16.34 -103.00
N GLU A 793 -99.17 17.46 -103.71
CA GLU A 793 -99.46 17.44 -105.15
C GLU A 793 -98.26 16.96 -105.98
N THR A 794 -97.07 17.47 -105.66
CA THR A 794 -95.83 17.19 -106.41
C THR A 794 -95.31 15.76 -106.25
N LEU A 795 -95.63 15.07 -105.15
CA LEU A 795 -95.13 13.72 -104.86
C LEU A 795 -95.89 12.61 -105.61
N LYS A 796 -97.16 12.84 -106.01
CA LYS A 796 -97.99 11.87 -106.76
C LYS A 796 -97.44 11.53 -108.14
N GLU A 797 -96.81 12.48 -108.80
CA GLU A 797 -96.31 12.30 -110.17
C GLU A 797 -95.03 11.47 -110.24
N ARG A 798 -94.21 11.50 -109.17
CA ARG A 798 -92.86 10.92 -109.16
C ARG A 798 -92.83 9.43 -108.78
N LEU A 799 -93.84 8.94 -108.08
CA LEU A 799 -93.96 7.55 -107.62
C LEU A 799 -94.27 6.53 -108.71
N HIS A 800 -95.03 6.95 -109.73
CA HIS A 800 -95.48 6.06 -110.80
C HIS A 800 -94.32 5.51 -111.66
N LEU A 801 -93.11 6.06 -111.52
CA LEU A 801 -91.95 5.72 -112.37
C LEU A 801 -90.98 4.69 -111.75
N LEU A 802 -90.81 4.65 -110.42
CA LEU A 802 -89.67 3.98 -109.75
C LEU A 802 -89.98 2.61 -109.14
N GLU A 803 -91.24 2.33 -108.81
CA GLU A 803 -91.66 1.09 -108.11
C GLU A 803 -91.31 -0.25 -108.81
N PRO A 804 -91.26 -0.37 -110.16
CA PRO A 804 -90.92 -1.65 -110.81
C PRO A 804 -89.45 -2.06 -110.70
N GLN A 805 -88.54 -1.13 -110.36
CA GLN A 805 -87.09 -1.38 -110.40
C GLN A 805 -86.56 -2.05 -109.11
N PHE A 806 -87.22 -1.85 -107.97
CA PHE A 806 -86.78 -2.33 -106.65
C PHE A 806 -87.04 -3.81 -106.40
N ASN A 807 -88.16 -4.33 -106.89
CA ASN A 807 -88.50 -5.75 -106.73
C ASN A 807 -87.47 -6.71 -107.36
N LYS A 808 -86.69 -6.26 -108.36
CA LYS A 808 -85.60 -7.07 -108.96
C LYS A 808 -84.33 -7.16 -108.10
N GLN A 809 -84.15 -6.32 -107.09
CA GLN A 809 -82.93 -6.30 -106.26
C GLN A 809 -83.04 -7.14 -104.97
N LEU A 810 -84.25 -7.35 -104.46
CA LEU A 810 -84.52 -8.13 -103.24
C LEU A 810 -84.16 -9.62 -103.40
N GLU A 811 -84.44 -10.23 -104.55
CA GLU A 811 -84.15 -11.64 -104.82
C GLU A 811 -82.64 -11.99 -104.80
N LYS A 812 -81.74 -11.00 -104.95
CA LYS A 812 -80.30 -11.24 -105.12
C LYS A 812 -79.52 -11.43 -103.79
N GLN A 813 -80.09 -11.05 -102.65
CA GLN A 813 -79.40 -11.02 -101.34
C GLN A 813 -80.02 -11.97 -100.30
N GLN A 814 -80.77 -12.99 -100.76
CA GLN A 814 -81.39 -14.03 -99.92
C GLN A 814 -82.34 -13.48 -98.84
N PHE A 815 -83.09 -12.43 -99.18
CA PHE A 815 -84.26 -11.98 -98.42
C PHE A 815 -85.51 -12.34 -99.21
N ASP A 816 -86.46 -13.03 -98.57
CA ASP A 816 -87.65 -13.59 -99.22
C ASP A 816 -88.69 -12.52 -99.59
N ASN A 817 -88.64 -11.33 -98.96
CA ASN A 817 -89.55 -10.21 -99.14
C ASN A 817 -88.99 -8.92 -98.48
N GLU A 818 -89.58 -7.75 -98.80
CA GLU A 818 -89.21 -6.44 -98.24
C GLU A 818 -89.33 -6.37 -96.70
N GLU A 819 -90.21 -7.17 -96.09
CA GLU A 819 -90.41 -7.25 -94.63
C GLU A 819 -89.26 -7.95 -93.87
N SER A 820 -88.70 -9.02 -94.43
CA SER A 820 -87.56 -9.73 -93.81
C SER A 820 -86.26 -8.91 -93.79
N PHE A 821 -86.12 -7.97 -94.72
CA PHE A 821 -85.02 -7.00 -94.79
C PHE A 821 -85.13 -5.90 -93.71
N LEU A 822 -86.35 -5.38 -93.46
CA LEU A 822 -86.61 -4.31 -92.49
C LEU A 822 -86.42 -4.74 -91.02
N ALA A 823 -86.73 -6.00 -90.69
CA ALA A 823 -86.61 -6.52 -89.33
C ALA A 823 -85.16 -6.66 -88.82
N ALA A 824 -84.16 -6.63 -89.71
CA ALA A 824 -82.75 -6.85 -89.39
C ALA A 824 -81.90 -5.56 -89.33
N CYS A 825 -82.48 -4.37 -89.51
CA CYS A 825 -81.75 -3.09 -89.48
C CYS A 825 -81.66 -2.48 -88.05
N MET A 826 -80.51 -1.90 -87.66
CA MET A 826 -80.25 -1.29 -86.33
C MET A 826 -79.61 0.12 -86.43
N ASN A 827 -79.83 0.98 -85.44
CA ASN A 827 -79.29 2.35 -85.35
C ASN A 827 -77.77 2.40 -85.00
N GLU A 828 -77.04 3.37 -85.56
CA GLU A 828 -75.57 3.48 -85.53
C GLU A 828 -74.99 3.85 -84.15
N GLU A 829 -75.60 4.80 -83.42
CA GLU A 829 -75.14 5.18 -82.07
C GLU A 829 -75.31 4.05 -81.06
N GLN A 830 -76.44 3.33 -81.14
CA GLN A 830 -76.71 2.15 -80.31
C GLN A 830 -75.72 1.03 -80.61
N ARG A 831 -75.35 0.85 -81.88
CA ARG A 831 -74.36 -0.12 -82.33
C ARG A 831 -72.96 0.18 -81.75
N LEU A 832 -72.51 1.43 -81.80
CA LEU A 832 -71.21 1.88 -81.29
C LEU A 832 -71.12 1.82 -79.76
N HIS A 833 -72.19 2.18 -79.05
CA HIS A 833 -72.25 2.08 -77.59
C HIS A 833 -72.13 0.63 -77.11
N LEU A 834 -72.85 -0.29 -77.76
CA LEU A 834 -72.76 -1.72 -77.45
C LEU A 834 -71.37 -2.29 -77.78
N ASP A 835 -70.74 -1.88 -78.89
CA ASP A 835 -69.36 -2.29 -79.22
C ASP A 835 -68.33 -1.82 -78.17
N GLN A 836 -68.45 -0.58 -77.67
CA GLN A 836 -67.55 -0.04 -76.64
C GLN A 836 -67.74 -0.75 -75.28
N GLN A 837 -68.98 -1.01 -74.89
CA GLN A 837 -69.30 -1.72 -73.65
C GLN A 837 -68.78 -3.17 -73.67
N GLN A 838 -68.83 -3.84 -74.83
CA GLN A 838 -68.27 -5.18 -75.01
C GLN A 838 -66.74 -5.21 -74.80
N ARG A 839 -66.01 -4.19 -75.28
CA ARG A 839 -64.55 -4.10 -75.14
C ARG A 839 -64.11 -3.86 -73.69
N LEU A 840 -64.76 -2.94 -72.97
CA LEU A 840 -64.41 -2.61 -71.58
C LEU A 840 -64.59 -3.81 -70.64
N LEU A 841 -65.65 -4.60 -70.81
CA LEU A 841 -65.87 -5.82 -70.03
C LEU A 841 -64.82 -6.89 -70.34
N ALA A 842 -64.42 -7.03 -71.61
CA ALA A 842 -63.38 -7.97 -72.02
C ALA A 842 -62.00 -7.61 -71.45
N GLU A 843 -61.60 -6.34 -71.48
CA GLU A 843 -60.33 -5.85 -70.92
C GLU A 843 -60.27 -6.08 -69.40
N ARG A 844 -61.31 -5.68 -68.66
CA ARG A 844 -61.35 -5.83 -67.19
C ARG A 844 -61.28 -7.29 -66.75
N LYS A 845 -61.95 -8.19 -67.48
CA LYS A 845 -61.87 -9.65 -67.26
C LYS A 845 -60.47 -10.19 -67.52
N SER A 846 -59.77 -9.71 -68.54
CA SER A 846 -58.38 -10.13 -68.83
C SER A 846 -57.43 -9.73 -67.71
N THR A 847 -57.49 -8.48 -67.25
CA THR A 847 -56.61 -7.97 -66.18
C THR A 847 -56.81 -8.71 -64.86
N LEU A 848 -58.06 -8.96 -64.46
CA LEU A 848 -58.35 -9.71 -63.23
C LEU A 848 -57.87 -11.16 -63.30
N LYS A 849 -57.98 -11.81 -64.47
CA LYS A 849 -57.44 -13.16 -64.67
C LYS A 849 -55.93 -13.21 -64.59
N GLU A 850 -55.22 -12.25 -65.17
CA GLU A 850 -53.75 -12.18 -65.09
C GLU A 850 -53.26 -11.99 -63.64
N GLN A 851 -53.91 -11.08 -62.89
CA GLN A 851 -53.57 -10.86 -61.48
C GLN A 851 -53.86 -12.08 -60.60
N LEU A 852 -54.99 -12.76 -60.85
CA LEU A 852 -55.34 -13.99 -60.15
C LEU A 852 -54.31 -15.10 -60.43
N GLN A 853 -53.90 -15.26 -61.69
CA GLN A 853 -52.91 -16.24 -62.09
C GLN A 853 -51.53 -15.98 -61.43
N GLN A 854 -51.14 -14.71 -61.25
CA GLN A 854 -49.90 -14.36 -60.53
C GLN A 854 -49.97 -14.71 -59.04
N VAL A 855 -51.08 -14.40 -58.36
CA VAL A 855 -51.26 -14.75 -56.94
C VAL A 855 -51.33 -16.27 -56.74
N GLU A 856 -51.98 -16.99 -57.67
CA GLU A 856 -52.02 -18.46 -57.66
C GLU A 856 -50.65 -19.09 -57.86
N ALA A 857 -49.83 -18.55 -58.77
CA ALA A 857 -48.44 -18.99 -58.94
C ALA A 857 -47.60 -18.75 -57.68
N ASN A 858 -47.77 -17.61 -57.00
CA ASN A 858 -47.09 -17.31 -55.75
C ASN A 858 -47.53 -18.26 -54.60
N LEU A 859 -48.82 -18.59 -54.52
CA LEU A 859 -49.33 -19.56 -53.56
C LEU A 859 -48.81 -20.98 -53.83
N GLN A 860 -48.68 -21.37 -55.09
CA GLN A 860 -48.05 -22.65 -55.47
C GLN A 860 -46.57 -22.67 -55.08
N PHE A 861 -45.81 -21.61 -55.37
CA PHE A 861 -44.41 -21.50 -54.95
C PHE A 861 -44.24 -21.56 -53.43
N LEU A 862 -45.09 -20.87 -52.67
CA LEU A 862 -45.07 -20.93 -51.20
C LEU A 862 -45.46 -22.32 -50.67
N ALA A 863 -46.35 -23.04 -51.35
CA ALA A 863 -46.71 -24.41 -51.00
C ALA A 863 -45.54 -25.40 -51.24
N GLU A 864 -44.69 -25.16 -52.23
CA GLU A 864 -43.47 -25.95 -52.48
C GLU A 864 -42.35 -25.64 -51.46
N GLN A 865 -42.30 -24.43 -50.91
CA GLN A 865 -41.32 -24.01 -49.88
C GLN A 865 -41.79 -24.26 -48.43
N GLN A 866 -42.75 -25.16 -48.25
CA GLN A 866 -43.31 -25.46 -46.94
C GLN A 866 -42.24 -26.02 -45.98
N PRO A 867 -42.07 -25.44 -44.77
CA PRO A 867 -41.13 -25.97 -43.78
C PRO A 867 -41.46 -27.44 -43.42
N GLU A 868 -40.45 -28.31 -43.33
CA GLU A 868 -40.59 -29.77 -43.10
C GLU A 868 -41.43 -30.13 -41.84
N GLN A 869 -41.45 -29.25 -40.83
CA GLN A 869 -42.24 -29.42 -39.62
C GLN A 869 -43.39 -28.44 -39.59
N HIS A 870 -44.59 -28.91 -39.92
CA HIS A 870 -45.78 -28.08 -40.04
C HIS A 870 -46.33 -27.64 -38.66
N LYS A 871 -45.70 -26.64 -38.03
CA LYS A 871 -46.20 -26.03 -36.78
C LYS A 871 -47.19 -24.90 -37.10
N ALA A 872 -48.20 -24.71 -36.25
CA ALA A 872 -49.11 -23.58 -36.35
C ALA A 872 -48.36 -22.25 -36.08
N LEU A 873 -48.79 -21.14 -36.69
CA LEU A 873 -48.16 -19.81 -36.53
C LEU A 873 -47.97 -19.41 -35.06
N ASN A 874 -48.97 -19.68 -34.20
CA ASN A 874 -48.87 -19.38 -32.77
C ASN A 874 -47.75 -20.18 -32.07
N ILE A 875 -47.48 -21.41 -32.52
CA ILE A 875 -46.41 -22.24 -31.96
C ILE A 875 -45.04 -21.66 -32.36
N TYR A 876 -44.87 -21.24 -33.62
CA TYR A 876 -43.63 -20.58 -34.04
C TYR A 876 -43.40 -19.24 -33.31
N ARG A 877 -44.46 -18.46 -33.05
CA ARG A 877 -44.36 -17.22 -32.27
C ARG A 877 -43.96 -17.48 -30.82
N LEU A 878 -44.60 -18.45 -30.16
CA LEU A 878 -44.24 -18.86 -28.80
C LEU A 878 -42.81 -19.43 -28.70
N GLU A 879 -42.40 -20.23 -29.69
CA GLU A 879 -41.05 -20.78 -29.78
C GLU A 879 -40.01 -19.65 -29.98
N HIS A 880 -40.29 -18.69 -30.85
CA HIS A 880 -39.43 -17.52 -31.05
C HIS A 880 -39.30 -16.66 -29.79
N GLU A 881 -40.41 -16.35 -29.10
CA GLU A 881 -40.40 -15.60 -27.83
C GLU A 881 -39.63 -16.34 -26.73
N SER A 882 -39.80 -17.66 -26.62
CA SER A 882 -39.06 -18.50 -25.67
C SER A 882 -37.56 -18.49 -25.95
N LEU A 883 -37.17 -18.63 -27.22
CA LEU A 883 -35.76 -18.61 -27.65
C LEU A 883 -35.13 -17.22 -27.45
N GLU A 884 -35.87 -16.13 -27.64
CA GLU A 884 -35.40 -14.77 -27.28
C GLU A 884 -35.14 -14.63 -25.79
N ALA A 885 -36.06 -15.11 -24.95
CA ALA A 885 -35.88 -15.09 -23.49
C ALA A 885 -34.67 -15.95 -23.06
N GLN A 886 -34.47 -17.11 -23.68
CA GLN A 886 -33.31 -17.98 -23.41
C GLN A 886 -32.00 -17.33 -23.85
N LYS A 887 -31.96 -16.72 -25.04
CA LYS A 887 -30.81 -15.98 -25.56
C LYS A 887 -30.44 -14.80 -24.65
N ALA A 888 -31.43 -14.05 -24.17
CA ALA A 888 -31.21 -12.96 -23.23
C ALA A 888 -30.56 -13.45 -21.92
N LYS A 889 -31.03 -14.58 -21.36
CA LYS A 889 -30.43 -15.21 -20.18
C LYS A 889 -28.98 -15.64 -20.42
N LEU A 890 -28.71 -16.32 -21.54
CA LEU A 890 -27.36 -16.78 -21.89
C LEU A 890 -26.39 -15.61 -22.09
N ASN A 891 -26.82 -14.54 -22.76
CA ASN A 891 -26.01 -13.32 -22.93
C ASN A 891 -25.72 -12.62 -21.60
N ALA A 892 -26.66 -12.59 -20.65
CA ALA A 892 -26.43 -12.01 -19.34
C ALA A 892 -25.36 -12.78 -18.54
N VAL A 893 -25.39 -14.12 -18.60
CA VAL A 893 -24.36 -14.96 -17.94
C VAL A 893 -23.01 -14.81 -18.64
N LYS A 894 -22.99 -14.84 -19.98
CA LYS A 894 -21.77 -14.61 -20.76
C LYS A 894 -21.13 -13.26 -20.45
N GLY A 895 -21.91 -12.19 -20.38
CA GLY A 895 -21.42 -10.85 -20.04
C GLY A 895 -20.77 -10.80 -18.66
N ARG A 896 -21.40 -11.43 -17.66
CA ARG A 896 -20.85 -11.53 -16.29
C ARG A 896 -19.52 -12.29 -16.25
N ASP A 897 -19.44 -13.44 -16.92
CA ASP A 897 -18.23 -14.27 -16.92
C ASP A 897 -17.09 -13.59 -17.70
N GLN A 898 -17.40 -12.89 -18.79
CA GLN A 898 -16.45 -12.07 -19.55
C GLN A 898 -15.91 -10.89 -18.72
N GLU A 899 -16.78 -10.18 -18.00
CA GLU A 899 -16.38 -9.07 -17.14
C GLU A 899 -15.44 -9.55 -16.02
N ARG A 900 -15.77 -10.67 -15.37
CA ARG A 900 -14.89 -11.29 -14.35
C ARG A 900 -13.52 -11.67 -14.91
N LEU A 901 -13.48 -12.28 -16.09
CA LEU A 901 -12.22 -12.65 -16.74
C LEU A 901 -11.41 -11.42 -17.13
N SER A 902 -12.06 -10.36 -17.64
CA SER A 902 -11.40 -9.09 -17.97
C SER A 902 -10.78 -8.43 -16.75
N MET A 903 -11.54 -8.34 -15.64
CA MET A 903 -11.04 -7.77 -14.38
C MET A 903 -9.83 -8.56 -13.84
N HIS A 904 -9.83 -9.88 -14.02
CA HIS A 904 -8.69 -10.73 -13.65
C HIS A 904 -7.46 -10.45 -14.51
N LEU A 905 -7.61 -10.37 -15.83
CA LEU A 905 -6.50 -10.07 -16.75
C LEU A 905 -5.88 -8.69 -16.45
N ASP A 906 -6.72 -7.69 -16.16
CA ASP A 906 -6.27 -6.37 -15.73
C ASP A 906 -5.51 -6.43 -14.40
N ALA A 907 -6.01 -7.20 -13.44
CA ALA A 907 -5.34 -7.42 -12.15
C ALA A 907 -3.98 -8.12 -12.33
N VAL A 908 -3.89 -9.14 -13.20
CA VAL A 908 -2.64 -9.83 -13.54
C VAL A 908 -1.62 -8.86 -14.15
N SER A 909 -2.06 -8.01 -15.09
CA SER A 909 -1.19 -7.00 -15.71
C SER A 909 -0.62 -6.02 -14.67
N ARG A 910 -1.48 -5.52 -13.76
CA ARG A 910 -1.06 -4.62 -12.67
C ARG A 910 -0.09 -5.28 -11.70
N VAL A 911 -0.31 -6.55 -11.34
CA VAL A 911 0.62 -7.32 -10.49
C VAL A 911 1.96 -7.49 -11.18
N ALA A 912 1.97 -7.79 -12.49
CA ALA A 912 3.20 -7.91 -13.26
C ALA A 912 3.99 -6.58 -13.32
N GLU A 913 3.31 -5.45 -13.48
CA GLU A 913 3.92 -4.12 -13.48
C GLU A 913 4.47 -3.76 -12.10
N GLN A 914 3.72 -4.01 -11.02
CA GLN A 914 4.19 -3.78 -9.65
C GLN A 914 5.37 -4.68 -9.28
N ASN A 915 5.38 -5.95 -9.69
CA ASN A 915 6.51 -6.84 -9.46
C ASN A 915 7.80 -6.35 -10.14
N LYS A 916 7.72 -5.74 -11.33
CA LYS A 916 8.89 -5.09 -11.96
C LYS A 916 9.42 -3.91 -11.13
N LEU A 917 8.52 -3.11 -10.55
CA LEU A 917 8.91 -2.02 -9.65
C LEU A 917 9.54 -2.55 -8.36
N ILE A 918 9.00 -3.63 -7.80
CA ILE A 918 9.58 -4.32 -6.64
C ILE A 918 10.98 -4.83 -6.95
N GLU A 919 11.20 -5.53 -8.07
CA GLU A 919 12.53 -6.02 -8.45
C GLU A 919 13.55 -4.87 -8.62
N ALA A 920 13.13 -3.75 -9.21
CA ALA A 920 13.98 -2.57 -9.35
C ALA A 920 14.31 -1.97 -7.97
N GLN A 921 13.30 -1.86 -7.09
CA GLN A 921 13.45 -1.35 -5.74
C GLN A 921 14.32 -2.27 -4.86
N GLU A 922 14.18 -3.59 -4.96
CA GLU A 922 15.00 -4.57 -4.24
C GLU A 922 16.49 -4.40 -4.55
N LYS A 923 16.85 -4.09 -5.80
CA LYS A 923 18.25 -3.83 -6.17
C LYS A 923 18.81 -2.61 -5.46
N GLU A 924 18.07 -1.52 -5.42
CA GLU A 924 18.48 -0.31 -4.69
C GLU A 924 18.51 -0.54 -3.18
N THR A 925 17.48 -1.16 -2.62
CA THR A 925 17.44 -1.51 -1.18
C THR A 925 18.61 -2.41 -0.79
N ASN A 926 18.98 -3.40 -1.61
CA ASN A 926 20.14 -4.25 -1.37
C ASN A 926 21.47 -3.48 -1.42
N ARG A 927 21.63 -2.54 -2.35
CA ARG A 927 22.80 -1.66 -2.42
C ARG A 927 22.97 -0.87 -1.13
N TRP A 928 21.90 -0.27 -0.62
CA TRP A 928 21.94 0.49 0.63
C TRP A 928 22.08 -0.39 1.86
N ARG A 929 21.55 -1.62 1.85
CA ARG A 929 21.78 -2.61 2.91
C ARG A 929 23.25 -2.99 3.01
N MET A 930 23.90 -3.25 1.87
CA MET A 930 25.34 -3.55 1.82
C MET A 930 26.19 -2.37 2.31
N LEU A 931 25.86 -1.15 1.88
CA LEU A 931 26.57 0.04 2.36
C LEU A 931 26.36 0.29 3.86
N HIS A 932 25.14 0.06 4.36
CA HIS A 932 24.83 0.14 5.78
C HIS A 932 25.62 -0.89 6.60
N GLU A 933 25.76 -2.13 6.09
CA GLU A 933 26.57 -3.16 6.72
C GLU A 933 28.06 -2.78 6.80
N LEU A 934 28.57 -1.99 5.86
CA LEU A 934 29.96 -1.53 5.89
C LEU A 934 30.17 -0.34 6.83
N ILE A 935 29.39 0.73 6.65
CA ILE A 935 29.66 2.04 7.29
C ILE A 935 28.47 2.62 8.04
N GLY A 936 27.26 2.09 7.86
CA GLY A 936 26.06 2.68 8.42
C GLY A 936 25.82 2.29 9.88
N SER A 937 25.35 3.24 10.68
CA SER A 937 24.90 3.03 12.05
C SER A 937 24.00 4.18 12.48
N ALA A 938 23.01 3.90 13.32
CA ALA A 938 22.04 4.89 13.77
C ALA A 938 22.66 6.00 14.64
N ASP A 939 23.72 5.65 15.37
CA ASP A 939 24.47 6.52 16.28
C ASP A 939 25.72 7.14 15.63
N GLY A 940 25.98 6.85 14.35
CA GLY A 940 27.13 7.38 13.62
C GLY A 940 28.49 6.80 14.04
N LYS A 941 28.53 5.83 14.95
CA LYS A 941 29.78 5.34 15.54
C LYS A 941 30.60 4.51 14.57
N LYS A 942 29.96 3.73 13.68
CA LYS A 942 30.65 2.70 12.88
C LYS A 942 31.70 3.28 11.94
N TYR A 943 31.33 4.25 11.10
CA TYR A 943 32.29 4.87 10.19
C TYR A 943 33.22 5.85 10.90
N ARG A 944 32.73 6.55 11.93
CA ARG A 944 33.53 7.46 12.75
C ARG A 944 34.67 6.72 13.45
N ASN A 945 34.38 5.64 14.18
CA ASN A 945 35.41 4.91 14.93
C ASN A 945 36.49 4.35 13.98
N PHE A 946 36.10 3.95 12.77
CA PHE A 946 37.05 3.55 11.73
C PHE A 946 37.98 4.70 11.33
N ALA A 947 37.44 5.89 11.04
CA ALA A 947 38.24 7.08 10.71
C ALA A 947 39.08 7.59 11.91
N GLN A 948 38.54 7.50 13.12
CA GLN A 948 39.21 7.90 14.35
C GLN A 948 40.40 7.01 14.68
N ASN A 949 40.30 5.70 14.45
CA ASN A 949 41.43 4.81 14.68
C ASN A 949 42.62 5.18 13.77
N LEU A 950 42.38 5.38 12.47
CA LEU A 950 43.41 5.82 11.51
C LEU A 950 44.06 7.16 11.90
N THR A 951 43.25 8.12 12.37
CA THR A 951 43.76 9.43 12.79
C THR A 951 44.49 9.37 14.14
N PHE A 952 44.05 8.52 15.06
CA PHE A 952 44.66 8.32 16.36
C PHE A 952 46.03 7.63 16.26
N GLU A 953 46.19 6.66 15.35
CA GLU A 953 47.51 6.08 15.02
C GLU A 953 48.51 7.17 14.57
N LEU A 954 48.05 8.15 13.78
CA LEU A 954 48.86 9.30 13.39
C LEU A 954 49.26 10.18 14.59
N VAL A 955 48.34 10.40 15.54
CA VAL A 955 48.63 11.15 16.78
C VAL A 955 49.72 10.45 17.58
N LEU A 956 49.60 9.14 17.76
CA LEU A 956 50.56 8.33 18.50
C LEU A 956 51.93 8.36 17.85
N HIS A 957 52.00 8.33 16.52
CA HIS A 957 53.26 8.48 15.79
C HIS A 957 53.98 9.80 16.14
N TYR A 958 53.28 10.93 16.08
CA TYR A 958 53.87 12.23 16.45
C TYR A 958 54.18 12.34 17.95
N ALA A 959 53.34 11.73 18.81
CA ALA A 959 53.58 11.70 20.25
C ALA A 959 54.84 10.90 20.60
N ASN A 960 55.06 9.73 20.00
CA ASN A 960 56.26 8.92 20.21
C ASN A 960 57.53 9.59 19.69
N LEU A 961 57.43 10.37 18.60
CA LEU A 961 58.53 11.21 18.10
C LEU A 961 59.01 12.22 19.15
N GLN A 962 58.09 12.79 19.93
CA GLN A 962 58.39 13.73 21.01
C GLN A 962 58.79 12.99 22.30
N LEU A 963 58.12 11.88 22.60
CA LEU A 963 58.41 11.07 23.78
C LEU A 963 59.83 10.54 23.75
N ASN A 964 60.30 10.01 22.61
CA ASN A 964 61.67 9.54 22.43
C ASN A 964 62.75 10.63 22.66
N GLN A 965 62.39 11.91 22.53
CA GLN A 965 63.31 13.02 22.82
C GLN A 965 63.36 13.34 24.33
N MET A 966 62.28 13.03 25.05
CA MET A 966 62.14 13.27 26.50
C MET A 966 62.50 12.05 27.35
N SER A 967 62.27 10.84 26.85
CA SER A 967 62.57 9.59 27.52
C SER A 967 62.62 8.46 26.49
N ASP A 968 63.68 7.65 26.51
CA ASP A 968 63.83 6.45 25.69
C ASP A 968 63.14 5.22 26.29
N ARG A 969 62.53 5.35 27.48
CA ARG A 969 61.97 4.23 28.24
C ARG A 969 60.61 3.75 27.72
N TYR A 970 59.81 4.64 27.16
CA TYR A 970 58.40 4.38 26.86
C TYR A 970 58.04 4.66 25.40
N SER A 971 57.30 3.74 24.78
CA SER A 971 56.57 3.96 23.53
C SER A 971 55.07 3.83 23.75
N LEU A 972 54.26 4.62 23.04
CA LEU A 972 52.80 4.58 23.10
C LEU A 972 52.27 3.73 21.95
N CYS A 973 51.38 2.78 22.25
CA CYS A 973 50.74 1.93 21.25
C CYS A 973 49.24 1.76 21.53
N ILE A 974 48.50 1.26 20.53
CA ILE A 974 47.09 0.89 20.66
C ILE A 974 47.03 -0.59 21.07
N ASP A 975 46.18 -0.92 22.04
CA ASP A 975 45.97 -2.32 22.40
C ASP A 975 45.10 -3.04 21.35
N ASN A 976 45.75 -3.76 20.45
CA ASN A 976 45.08 -4.55 19.42
C ASN A 976 44.45 -5.85 19.95
N ARG A 977 44.53 -6.15 21.26
CA ARG A 977 43.99 -7.38 21.87
C ARG A 977 42.58 -7.22 22.43
N LEU A 978 42.09 -5.98 22.55
CA LEU A 978 40.73 -5.63 23.00
C LEU A 978 39.88 -5.20 21.79
N ASP A 979 38.56 -5.44 21.82
CA ASP A 979 37.62 -4.96 20.79
C ASP A 979 37.57 -3.41 20.71
N SER A 980 38.11 -2.72 21.72
CA SER A 980 38.20 -1.26 21.83
C SER A 980 39.39 -0.69 21.05
N LYS A 981 39.11 -0.17 19.86
CA LYS A 981 40.11 0.33 18.89
C LYS A 981 40.74 1.70 19.24
N LEU A 982 40.50 2.22 20.44
CA LEU A 982 40.94 3.54 20.91
C LEU A 982 41.53 3.51 22.33
N GLU A 983 41.88 2.34 22.86
CA GLU A 983 42.60 2.23 24.15
C GLU A 983 44.12 2.31 23.95
N LEU A 984 44.75 3.15 24.78
CA LEU A 984 46.17 3.45 24.70
C LEU A 984 46.91 2.65 25.78
N THR A 985 48.03 2.05 25.40
CA THR A 985 48.94 1.32 26.26
C THR A 985 50.36 1.83 26.08
N VAL A 986 51.22 1.51 27.04
CA VAL A 986 52.64 1.89 27.03
C VAL A 986 53.49 0.65 26.96
N GLU A 987 54.47 0.64 26.06
CA GLU A 987 55.52 -0.36 25.98
C GLU A 987 56.73 0.15 26.79
N ASP A 988 57.15 -0.59 27.82
CA ASP A 988 58.31 -0.24 28.66
C ASP A 988 59.56 -0.97 28.15
N HIS A 989 60.43 -0.25 27.44
CA HIS A 989 61.65 -0.78 26.83
C HIS A 989 62.67 -1.25 27.87
N TYR A 990 62.60 -0.75 29.11
CA TYR A 990 63.51 -1.16 30.19
C TYR A 990 63.04 -2.43 30.90
N GLN A 991 61.80 -2.87 30.65
CA GLN A 991 61.21 -4.11 31.18
C GLN A 991 61.10 -5.19 30.08
N GLY A 992 61.90 -5.09 29.02
CA GLY A 992 61.86 -6.05 27.91
C GLY A 992 60.62 -5.92 27.03
N ASP A 993 60.22 -4.68 26.72
CA ASP A 993 59.08 -4.33 25.85
C ASP A 993 57.73 -4.83 26.40
N GLU A 994 57.56 -4.78 27.72
CA GLU A 994 56.31 -5.18 28.36
C GLU A 994 55.23 -4.12 28.13
N ILE A 995 54.07 -4.54 27.63
CA ILE A 995 52.90 -3.68 27.40
C ILE A 995 52.10 -3.52 28.70
N ARG A 996 51.93 -2.28 29.16
CA ARG A 996 51.30 -1.93 30.42
C ARG A 996 50.21 -0.89 30.20
N SER A 997 49.23 -0.87 31.11
CA SER A 997 48.23 0.20 31.15
C SER A 997 48.87 1.51 31.63
N ILE A 998 48.52 2.61 30.98
CA ILE A 998 48.93 3.98 31.36
C ILE A 998 48.52 4.32 32.81
N LYS A 999 47.47 3.66 33.32
CA LYS A 999 46.98 3.86 34.70
C LYS A 999 48.00 3.49 35.78
N ASN A 1000 49.03 2.72 35.42
CA ASN A 1000 50.07 2.27 36.34
C ASN A 1000 51.35 3.11 36.28
N LEU A 1001 51.36 4.23 35.54
CA LEU A 1001 52.50 5.16 35.49
C LEU A 1001 52.61 6.02 36.75
N SER A 1002 53.83 6.38 37.14
CA SER A 1002 54.06 7.34 38.25
C SER A 1002 53.63 8.77 37.86
N GLY A 1003 53.48 9.66 38.86
CA GLY A 1003 53.03 11.04 38.63
C GLY A 1003 53.94 11.86 37.69
N GLY A 1004 55.25 11.63 37.71
CA GLY A 1004 56.21 12.26 36.79
C GLY A 1004 56.18 11.66 35.37
N GLU A 1005 56.08 10.33 35.26
CA GLU A 1005 56.00 9.63 33.97
C GLU A 1005 54.68 9.92 33.24
N SER A 1006 53.58 9.95 33.98
CA SER A 1006 52.26 10.34 33.46
C SER A 1006 52.28 11.76 32.90
N PHE A 1007 53.04 12.67 33.52
CA PHE A 1007 53.21 14.03 33.03
C PHE A 1007 54.01 14.07 31.71
N ILE A 1008 55.12 13.34 31.61
CA ILE A 1008 55.93 13.27 30.38
C ILE A 1008 55.09 12.68 29.22
N VAL A 1009 54.36 11.59 29.46
CA VAL A 1009 53.47 10.98 28.45
C VAL A 1009 52.35 11.95 28.04
N SER A 1010 51.75 12.66 28.99
CA SER A 1010 50.74 13.69 28.71
C SER A 1010 51.30 14.82 27.86
N LEU A 1011 52.51 15.30 28.19
CA LEU A 1011 53.19 16.38 27.47
C LEU A 1011 53.54 15.95 26.04
N ALA A 1012 54.11 14.76 25.85
CA ALA A 1012 54.44 14.22 24.53
C ALA A 1012 53.20 14.07 23.64
N LEU A 1013 52.07 13.61 24.20
CA LEU A 1013 50.82 13.47 23.47
C LEU A 1013 50.17 14.81 23.11
N ALA A 1014 50.23 15.80 24.02
CA ALA A 1014 49.79 17.17 23.74
C ALA A 1014 50.62 17.83 22.62
N LEU A 1015 51.93 17.61 22.62
CA LEU A 1015 52.84 18.07 21.57
C LEU A 1015 52.59 17.35 20.25
N GLY A 1016 52.36 16.03 20.27
CA GLY A 1016 51.99 15.25 19.10
C GLY A 1016 50.69 15.71 18.45
N LEU A 1017 49.68 16.03 19.28
CA LEU A 1017 48.42 16.64 18.82
C LEU A 1017 48.63 18.04 18.24
N SER A 1018 49.41 18.89 18.91
CA SER A 1018 49.77 20.23 18.41
C SER A 1018 50.44 20.15 17.04
N GLN A 1019 51.25 19.12 16.80
CA GLN A 1019 51.95 18.90 15.54
C GLN A 1019 51.06 18.31 14.45
N MET A 1020 50.14 17.39 14.77
CA MET A 1020 49.17 16.89 13.80
C MET A 1020 48.23 18.01 13.28
N VAL A 1021 47.74 18.86 14.18
CA VAL A 1021 46.87 20.01 13.82
C VAL A 1021 47.63 21.07 13.03
N SER A 1022 48.97 21.14 13.18
CA SER A 1022 49.80 22.13 12.47
C SER A 1022 49.78 22.01 10.94
N GLY A 1023 49.38 20.86 10.38
CA GLY A 1023 49.22 20.66 8.94
C GLY A 1023 48.04 21.42 8.31
N SER A 1024 46.99 21.73 9.09
CA SER A 1024 45.84 22.54 8.64
C SER A 1024 45.83 23.94 9.24
N MET A 1025 46.51 24.15 10.40
CA MET A 1025 46.55 25.45 11.06
C MET A 1025 47.82 25.67 11.92
N GLN A 1026 48.67 26.65 11.58
CA GLN A 1026 49.89 26.96 12.35
C GLN A 1026 49.56 27.54 13.74
N LEU A 1027 49.74 26.76 14.81
CA LEU A 1027 49.70 27.24 16.20
C LEU A 1027 51.11 27.66 16.65
N GLN A 1028 51.26 28.91 17.07
CA GLN A 1028 52.54 29.54 17.42
C GLN A 1028 52.65 29.93 18.90
N SER A 1029 51.59 29.77 19.71
CA SER A 1029 51.61 30.05 21.14
C SER A 1029 51.10 28.83 21.92
N LEU A 1030 51.80 28.44 23.00
CA LEU A 1030 51.42 27.34 23.90
C LEU A 1030 51.61 27.78 25.35
N PHE A 1031 50.60 27.58 26.20
CA PHE A 1031 50.66 27.86 27.64
C PHE A 1031 50.55 26.56 28.44
N LEU A 1032 51.45 26.37 29.40
CA LEU A 1032 51.53 25.21 30.29
C LEU A 1032 51.26 25.65 31.73
N ASP A 1033 50.15 25.21 32.33
CA ASP A 1033 49.76 25.54 33.70
C ASP A 1033 50.04 24.37 34.67
N GLU A 1034 51.26 24.36 35.21
CA GLU A 1034 51.77 23.44 36.25
C GLU A 1034 51.81 21.92 35.92
N GLY A 1035 52.54 21.17 36.75
CA GLY A 1035 52.93 19.75 36.55
C GLY A 1035 54.45 19.50 36.64
N PHE A 1036 55.24 20.58 36.57
CA PHE A 1036 56.69 20.53 36.79
C PHE A 1036 57.11 20.33 38.26
N GLY A 1037 56.18 20.47 39.21
CA GLY A 1037 56.46 20.27 40.64
C GLY A 1037 56.46 18.81 41.10
N THR A 1038 55.98 17.89 40.26
CA THR A 1038 56.04 16.43 40.48
C THR A 1038 57.24 15.78 39.79
N LEU A 1039 58.06 16.58 39.10
CA LEU A 1039 59.30 16.13 38.46
C LEU A 1039 60.48 16.33 39.41
N ASP A 1040 61.42 15.40 39.38
CA ASP A 1040 62.76 15.56 39.93
C ASP A 1040 63.61 16.50 39.05
N GLU A 1041 64.74 16.98 39.58
CA GLU A 1041 65.57 18.00 38.91
C GLU A 1041 66.08 17.54 37.53
N ASP A 1042 66.39 16.25 37.38
CA ASP A 1042 66.87 15.63 36.14
C ASP A 1042 65.76 15.55 35.08
N SER A 1043 64.58 15.05 35.43
CA SER A 1043 63.44 15.02 34.50
C SER A 1043 62.95 16.42 34.12
N LEU A 1044 63.08 17.39 35.02
CA LEU A 1044 62.78 18.79 34.74
C LEU A 1044 63.73 19.38 33.67
N ASP A 1045 65.02 19.05 33.71
CA ASP A 1045 65.99 19.48 32.70
C ASP A 1045 65.74 18.85 31.33
N ILE A 1046 65.38 17.58 31.30
CA ILE A 1046 65.04 16.89 30.05
C ILE A 1046 63.77 17.47 29.42
N ALA A 1047 62.76 17.77 30.24
CA ALA A 1047 61.55 18.45 29.78
C ALA A 1047 61.84 19.87 29.25
N LEU A 1048 62.65 20.66 29.95
CA LEU A 1048 63.00 22.03 29.55
C LEU A 1048 63.87 22.09 28.28
N SER A 1049 64.83 21.17 28.14
CA SER A 1049 65.65 21.06 26.92
C SER A 1049 64.80 20.66 25.71
N SER A 1050 63.84 19.75 25.88
CA SER A 1050 62.89 19.37 24.82
C SER A 1050 61.97 20.53 24.42
N LEU A 1051 61.48 21.31 25.39
CA LEU A 1051 60.71 22.53 25.13
C LEU A 1051 61.56 23.60 24.42
N SER A 1052 62.85 23.68 24.74
CA SER A 1052 63.80 24.60 24.08
C SER A 1052 64.08 24.18 22.63
N ASN A 1053 64.09 22.88 22.31
CA ASN A 1053 64.18 22.43 20.91
C ASN A 1053 62.92 22.80 20.10
N LEU A 1054 61.74 22.78 20.71
CA LEU A 1054 60.50 23.24 20.09
C LEU A 1054 60.51 24.76 19.77
N GLN A 1055 61.28 25.56 20.49
CA GLN A 1055 61.48 26.99 20.20
C GLN A 1055 62.12 27.21 18.82
N GLN A 1056 63.02 26.32 18.37
CA GLN A 1056 63.62 26.39 17.03
C GLN A 1056 62.58 26.29 15.90
N SER A 1057 61.38 25.77 16.19
CA SER A 1057 60.24 25.73 15.26
C SER A 1057 59.41 27.02 15.21
N GLY A 1058 59.82 28.07 15.94
CA GLY A 1058 59.18 29.40 15.94
C GLY A 1058 57.94 29.52 16.84
N LYS A 1059 57.79 28.64 17.83
CA LYS A 1059 56.69 28.66 18.81
C LYS A 1059 57.08 29.39 20.09
N THR A 1060 56.19 30.25 20.61
CA THR A 1060 56.32 30.90 21.91
C THR A 1060 55.65 30.06 23.00
N ILE A 1061 56.38 29.68 24.04
CA ILE A 1061 55.92 28.81 25.11
C ILE A 1061 55.89 29.59 26.44
N GLY A 1062 54.71 29.71 27.05
CA GLY A 1062 54.51 30.32 28.36
C GLY A 1062 54.35 29.24 29.43
N ILE A 1063 55.19 29.25 30.46
CA ILE A 1063 55.15 28.28 31.57
C ILE A 1063 54.67 28.96 32.85
N ILE A 1064 53.62 28.46 33.47
CA ILE A 1064 53.15 28.92 34.78
C ILE A 1064 53.65 27.95 35.83
N SER A 1065 54.41 28.47 36.80
CA SER A 1065 54.96 27.63 37.86
C SER A 1065 55.26 28.39 39.15
N HIS A 1066 55.16 27.68 40.27
CA HIS A 1066 55.61 28.11 41.59
C HIS A 1066 56.95 27.49 42.00
N VAL A 1067 57.51 26.57 41.20
CA VAL A 1067 58.76 25.85 41.48
C VAL A 1067 59.96 26.80 41.40
N ALA A 1068 60.79 26.83 42.44
CA ALA A 1068 61.94 27.72 42.53
C ALA A 1068 63.00 27.42 41.45
N ALA A 1069 63.26 26.15 41.12
CA ALA A 1069 64.22 25.75 40.09
C ALA A 1069 63.91 26.34 38.70
N LEU A 1070 62.62 26.51 38.36
CA LEU A 1070 62.22 27.14 37.09
C LEU A 1070 62.50 28.65 37.05
N LYS A 1071 62.49 29.32 38.21
CA LYS A 1071 62.84 30.74 38.33
C LYS A 1071 64.33 31.01 38.10
N GLU A 1072 65.19 30.02 38.30
CA GLU A 1072 66.62 30.15 38.09
C GLU A 1072 67.03 29.81 36.65
N ARG A 1073 66.28 28.91 35.99
CA ARG A 1073 66.58 28.40 34.64
C ARG A 1073 65.98 29.25 33.50
N ILE A 1074 64.83 29.89 33.70
CA ILE A 1074 64.18 30.73 32.67
C ILE A 1074 64.45 32.21 32.99
N SER A 1075 65.23 32.87 32.12
CA SER A 1075 65.65 34.27 32.31
C SER A 1075 64.51 35.28 32.14
N THR A 1076 63.62 35.06 31.17
CA THR A 1076 62.48 35.95 30.88
C THR A 1076 61.27 35.59 31.74
N GLN A 1077 60.87 36.50 32.63
CA GLN A 1077 59.79 36.25 33.60
C GLN A 1077 58.78 37.38 33.70
N ILE A 1078 57.51 36.99 33.82
CA ILE A 1078 56.42 37.84 34.32
C ILE A 1078 56.19 37.47 35.79
N GLN A 1079 56.64 38.32 36.70
CA GLN A 1079 56.51 38.12 38.14
C GLN A 1079 55.17 38.65 38.65
N VAL A 1080 54.44 37.79 39.36
CA VAL A 1080 53.20 38.13 40.05
C VAL A 1080 53.51 38.28 41.54
N ILE A 1081 53.65 39.52 41.99
CA ILE A 1081 54.06 39.87 43.36
C ILE A 1081 52.82 40.13 44.21
N PRO A 1082 52.55 39.33 45.27
CA PRO A 1082 51.42 39.59 46.16
C PRO A 1082 51.65 40.86 47.00
N MET A 1083 50.58 41.63 47.18
CA MET A 1083 50.51 42.85 47.98
C MET A 1083 49.50 42.69 49.14
N SER A 1084 49.51 43.63 50.07
CA SER A 1084 48.56 43.65 51.19
C SER A 1084 47.11 43.81 50.71
N GLY A 1085 46.19 43.08 51.35
CA GLY A 1085 44.76 43.11 51.05
C GLY A 1085 44.29 42.15 49.95
N GLY A 1086 45.07 41.11 49.60
CA GLY A 1086 44.67 40.12 48.59
C GLY A 1086 44.83 40.59 47.14
N ARG A 1087 45.67 41.62 46.95
CA ARG A 1087 45.98 42.24 45.65
C ARG A 1087 47.34 41.77 45.17
N SER A 1088 47.59 41.83 43.87
CA SER A 1088 48.87 41.46 43.27
C SER A 1088 49.30 42.47 42.22
N ARG A 1089 50.62 42.62 42.04
CA ARG A 1089 51.24 43.47 41.02
C ARG A 1089 51.94 42.59 39.98
N LEU A 1090 51.91 43.01 38.72
CA LEU A 1090 52.71 42.40 37.66
C LEU A 1090 53.96 43.24 37.38
N GLU A 1091 55.10 42.55 37.26
CA GLU A 1091 56.37 43.14 36.84
C GLU A 1091 57.06 42.19 35.85
N GLY A 1092 57.66 42.72 34.80
CA GLY A 1092 58.38 41.91 33.82
C GLY A 1092 58.52 42.59 32.45
N PRO A 1093 59.23 41.95 31.52
CA PRO A 1093 59.44 42.45 30.16
C PRO A 1093 58.10 42.64 29.44
N GLY A 1094 57.91 43.74 28.70
CA GLY A 1094 56.65 44.01 28.00
C GLY A 1094 55.41 44.23 28.90
N VAL A 1095 55.55 44.20 30.24
CA VAL A 1095 54.46 44.48 31.18
C VAL A 1095 54.42 45.99 31.49
N LYS A 1096 53.28 46.63 31.25
CA LYS A 1096 53.05 48.03 31.58
C LYS A 1096 51.76 48.18 32.40
N PRO A 1097 51.78 48.92 33.52
CA PRO A 1097 50.54 49.48 34.07
C PRO A 1097 50.03 50.51 33.05
N ALA A 1098 48.83 50.31 32.53
CA ALA A 1098 48.25 51.19 31.52
C ALA A 1098 47.64 52.45 32.13
#